data_AF-A0A6G6K1G5-F1
#
_entry.id   AF-A0A6G6K1G5-F1
#
_cell.length_a   1.000
_cell.length_b   1.000
_cell.length_c   1.000
_cell.angle_alpha   90.00
_cell.angle_beta   90.00
_cell.angle_gamma   90.00
#
_symmetry.space_group_name_H-M   'P 1'
#
loop_
_entity.id
_entity.type
_entity.pdbx_description
1 polymer ?
#
loop_
_entity_poly.entity_id
_entity_poly.type
_entity_poly.pdbx_seq_one_letter_code
_entity_poly.pdbx_strand_id
1 'polypeptide(L)'
;MSRPRSLFLASLLLTLGIGIQNAAFAAEVGGTYSANATLANGDTWTTGTTINSGVTVTIPDLATVTYNATANQNHGGAGTLKINQGGTLLFDTKTATDNFVVTGTLSVVNDGTVQFDAGTDLQLSTNGSSFTNNGLILKSQGTDAASNDPAYIYPISQTVGGKFTNNGNITVQAGHLNIAGSQAAGKAASSTGGTFTTSGTGVLSFSGGWSLLRGTSNMSAGGSVELSDEDPAATTGTFFVAMAATTILDMQGDGLIWRDGKLRPNGNVINNQGLLRLQGVGATLSGTSGSFLNSMYGTFRLESGDLTVTTVTLRNEGAMTLSAATAATVVTLSGTGLLENATTGTITLNTGILTTSLAISNDSTMTNAGATLNTNGSFTNSGTFNQTSGTWNLTAAATNTGTGTLNLKGTTVTITGTTLTNNGVAAFIAQDGNVTLQGTGTFLNNGTFNHNYGGSNDNLVLGGTMTFQNQGTFEFWDRGDLQFVASGKFVNNGLLQKTIAGADPSFVYGEAGFVANAGSQVLSRSGTLRMASGGTSNAAALWTANGGNLDIAGTWTGTIAGSSGTASTTRVRITDSGNASVASDLTVGSGGLTLNISGGGVYWDKKDILTGGNTLSNAGLFNIIDTLAGDVKTLRGGGELFNTGTLKLLSGTVTLADNSVLRNQGSISIELGGTGTGGFTGVGTLNNDTGGTLTHVTGNLTFTGADVHLLNKGTYDWISGTITLNTGATWENQGTVIINATSAHNFAGDGTGTLKNAATGTVNWSSAGALNINAGVTFSNDGTVNWNANGVFNIATSATFDNNGTVNWGSSGFLSIASGGTFRNDGVLNLTGNANRSLSGAGTFENNGTFNFAASGANDNLESLTAGGKFTNNGTFNFVGIPDYRIISGYTFTNLGTVNVTATSNSTDAAQFFSNLADGNGAIFDNQGTVEVNGGLFRVTTNVNGSTQFANVALTQNDGAGTLTGGTWVANSTVNANTTFAKIDLAPFGVSSGITTIGQNAVVDLIGSGAELTQLASLTTVAGKFYVSSGKNFNATGSSFTVTSTGTVGGNGTFSDAVVINGSVTPGSGRGTQTGKLTFNAGITFNAGSSITMQLASPTGTVPQDGSVTLSNISSYINGLADLDPTTEHDAIDANGTLTLNPGMTISVVSTGMTFTYGQYFDLFDWTALVGITTQAEVDAIFDLPTLAEGHEWKTDLFLTKGIVYVVPEPSRAVLLLGGMMMLVMRRRRK
;
A
#
# COMPACT_ATOMS: atom_id res chain seq x y z
N MET A 1 -13.59 22.94 91.34
CA MET A 1 -14.09 24.19 91.96
C MET A 1 -13.10 25.31 91.59
N SER A 2 -13.46 26.37 90.90
CA SER A 2 -14.23 27.51 91.45
C SER A 2 -15.62 27.15 92.01
N ARG A 3 -15.95 27.77 93.16
CA ARG A 3 -17.16 27.61 94.01
C ARG A 3 -18.20 28.68 93.61
N PRO A 4 -19.54 28.60 93.93
CA PRO A 4 -20.05 28.32 95.29
C PRO A 4 -21.49 27.73 95.48
N ARG A 5 -21.79 27.41 96.76
CA ARG A 5 -23.12 27.31 97.46
C ARG A 5 -24.05 26.15 97.06
N SER A 6 -24.79 25.45 97.94
CA SER A 6 -25.01 25.47 99.40
C SER A 6 -26.12 24.44 99.75
N LEU A 7 -26.15 23.93 101.00
CA LEU A 7 -27.24 23.17 101.70
C LEU A 7 -27.52 21.72 101.20
N PHE A 8 -27.89 20.69 101.99
CA PHE A 8 -28.23 20.45 103.41
C PHE A 8 -28.14 18.90 103.58
N LEU A 9 -27.47 18.33 104.59
CA LEU A 9 -27.95 18.00 105.95
C LEU A 9 -28.86 16.75 106.05
N ALA A 10 -28.35 15.72 106.76
CA ALA A 10 -28.98 14.56 107.46
C ALA A 10 -28.24 13.24 107.09
N SER A 11 -27.63 12.44 107.96
CA SER A 11 -27.84 12.12 109.39
C SER A 11 -26.49 11.60 109.94
N LEU A 12 -25.87 12.13 111.00
CA LEU A 12 -26.18 12.09 112.43
C LEU A 12 -26.12 10.69 113.11
N LEU A 13 -25.00 10.51 113.81
CA LEU A 13 -24.78 9.87 115.13
C LEU A 13 -24.43 8.36 115.28
N LEU A 14 -23.50 8.18 116.24
CA LEU A 14 -22.94 6.97 116.88
C LEU A 14 -21.87 6.21 116.06
N THR A 15 -20.62 6.05 116.50
CA THR A 15 -20.07 5.95 117.87
C THR A 15 -18.59 6.38 117.89
N LEU A 16 -18.24 7.21 118.88
CA LEU A 16 -16.86 7.44 119.32
C LEU A 16 -16.33 6.17 119.98
N GLY A 17 -15.31 5.57 119.36
CA GLY A 17 -14.46 4.54 119.96
C GLY A 17 -13.01 4.97 119.74
N ILE A 18 -12.43 5.60 120.75
CA ILE A 18 -11.03 6.03 120.79
C ILE A 18 -10.15 4.80 120.63
N GLY A 19 -9.40 4.77 119.54
CA GLY A 19 -8.28 3.87 119.33
C GLY A 19 -7.17 4.69 118.69
N ILE A 20 -6.38 5.36 119.52
CA ILE A 20 -5.05 5.85 119.15
C ILE A 20 -4.24 4.58 118.82
N GLN A 21 -4.29 4.17 117.56
CA GLN A 21 -3.30 3.25 117.01
C GLN A 21 -2.09 4.11 116.72
N ASN A 22 -1.05 3.86 117.52
CA ASN A 22 0.27 4.46 117.40
C ASN A 22 0.65 4.65 115.93
N ALA A 23 1.04 5.86 115.58
CA ALA A 23 1.96 6.06 114.49
C ALA A 23 3.23 5.27 114.84
N ALA A 24 3.31 4.03 114.34
CA ALA A 24 4.56 3.28 114.37
C ALA A 24 5.55 4.09 113.53
N PHE A 25 6.57 4.61 114.20
CA PHE A 25 7.70 5.26 113.53
C PHE A 25 8.28 4.27 112.53
N ALA A 26 8.57 4.75 111.33
CA ALA A 26 9.31 4.01 110.30
C ALA A 26 10.48 3.24 110.93
N ALA A 27 10.46 1.90 110.87
CA ALA A 27 11.55 1.07 111.36
C ALA A 27 12.46 0.66 110.19
N GLU A 28 13.78 0.60 110.43
CA GLU A 28 14.69 -0.13 109.54
C GLU A 28 14.46 -1.64 109.73
N VAL A 29 13.99 -2.32 108.69
CA VAL A 29 13.53 -3.73 108.76
C VAL A 29 14.48 -4.71 108.03
N GLY A 30 15.78 -4.39 107.98
CA GLY A 30 16.84 -5.25 107.42
C GLY A 30 17.17 -6.49 108.28
N GLY A 31 17.82 -7.51 107.71
CA GLY A 31 18.29 -8.71 108.45
C GLY A 31 17.68 -10.07 108.06
N THR A 32 17.81 -11.07 108.95
CA THR A 32 17.38 -12.47 108.68
C THR A 32 16.00 -12.80 109.25
N TYR A 33 15.07 -13.17 108.39
CA TYR A 33 13.73 -13.66 108.73
C TYR A 33 13.72 -15.19 108.82
N SER A 34 13.57 -15.71 110.05
CA SER A 34 13.49 -17.15 110.33
C SER A 34 12.07 -17.67 110.60
N ALA A 35 11.07 -16.77 110.64
CA ALA A 35 9.65 -17.08 110.79
C ALA A 35 8.80 -16.07 110.00
N ASN A 36 7.54 -16.39 109.72
CA ASN A 36 6.63 -15.50 108.98
C ASN A 36 6.54 -14.13 109.67
N ALA A 37 6.62 -13.07 108.88
CA ALA A 37 6.58 -11.69 109.37
C ALA A 37 5.62 -10.84 108.54
N THR A 38 5.02 -9.83 109.18
CA THR A 38 4.19 -8.82 108.52
C THR A 38 4.81 -7.46 108.78
N LEU A 39 5.15 -6.73 107.72
CA LEU A 39 5.73 -5.39 107.79
C LEU A 39 4.64 -4.34 108.08
N ALA A 40 5.04 -3.19 108.60
CA ALA A 40 4.15 -2.08 108.92
C ALA A 40 4.19 -0.97 107.86
N ASN A 41 3.18 -0.10 107.89
CA ASN A 41 3.18 1.09 107.04
C ASN A 41 4.28 2.08 107.48
N GLY A 42 5.08 2.56 106.52
CA GLY A 42 6.19 3.47 106.74
C GLY A 42 7.53 2.79 107.00
N ASP A 43 7.59 1.45 107.07
CA ASP A 43 8.84 0.71 107.21
C ASP A 43 9.83 1.01 106.08
N THR A 44 11.12 1.00 106.39
CA THR A 44 12.19 1.31 105.42
C THR A 44 13.23 0.20 105.31
N TRP A 45 13.72 -0.05 104.10
CA TRP A 45 14.85 -0.94 103.81
C TRP A 45 16.04 -0.13 103.30
N THR A 46 17.09 -0.08 104.12
CA THR A 46 18.39 0.52 103.80
C THR A 46 19.51 -0.53 103.77
N THR A 47 19.27 -1.73 104.31
CA THR A 47 20.19 -2.87 104.38
C THR A 47 19.56 -4.16 103.83
N GLY A 48 20.39 -5.09 103.35
CA GLY A 48 19.95 -6.37 102.78
C GLY A 48 19.18 -7.29 103.76
N THR A 49 18.42 -8.24 103.21
CA THR A 49 17.63 -9.21 103.99
C THR A 49 17.90 -10.66 103.58
N THR A 50 17.63 -11.62 104.47
CA THR A 50 17.63 -13.05 104.16
C THR A 50 16.35 -13.69 104.67
N ILE A 51 15.58 -14.37 103.81
CA ILE A 51 14.31 -15.02 104.15
C ILE A 51 14.50 -16.54 104.07
N ASN A 52 14.45 -17.23 105.21
CA ASN A 52 14.70 -18.66 105.28
C ASN A 52 13.63 -19.50 104.55
N SER A 53 13.99 -20.74 104.21
CA SER A 53 13.09 -21.68 103.53
C SER A 53 11.76 -21.84 104.27
N GLY A 54 10.65 -21.72 103.56
CA GLY A 54 9.29 -21.85 104.11
C GLY A 54 8.76 -20.62 104.85
N VAL A 55 9.55 -19.53 104.96
CA VAL A 55 9.14 -18.28 105.58
C VAL A 55 8.51 -17.34 104.55
N THR A 56 7.41 -16.69 104.93
CA THR A 56 6.78 -15.61 104.16
C THR A 56 6.86 -14.28 104.91
N VAL A 57 7.49 -13.28 104.31
CA VAL A 57 7.46 -11.88 104.78
C VAL A 57 6.40 -11.14 103.98
N THR A 58 5.44 -10.52 104.66
CA THR A 58 4.23 -9.96 104.05
C THR A 58 4.18 -8.44 104.20
N ILE A 59 3.97 -7.71 103.11
CA ILE A 59 3.52 -6.31 103.13
C ILE A 59 1.98 -6.33 103.08
N PRO A 60 1.28 -5.96 104.17
CA PRO A 60 -0.17 -6.09 104.26
C PRO A 60 -0.90 -4.97 103.51
N ASP A 61 -2.23 -5.08 103.43
CA ASP A 61 -3.11 -4.06 102.87
C ASP A 61 -2.89 -2.69 103.55
N LEU A 62 -2.92 -1.61 102.76
CA LEU A 62 -2.70 -0.21 103.14
C LEU A 62 -1.30 0.12 103.69
N ALA A 63 -0.34 -0.82 103.72
CA ALA A 63 1.02 -0.56 104.15
C ALA A 63 1.94 -0.20 102.98
N THR A 64 2.70 0.88 103.11
CA THR A 64 3.80 1.24 102.21
C THR A 64 5.14 0.95 102.89
N VAL A 65 5.96 0.10 102.28
CA VAL A 65 7.34 -0.16 102.71
C VAL A 65 8.28 0.46 101.70
N THR A 66 9.23 1.29 102.13
CA THR A 66 10.11 2.05 101.26
C THR A 66 11.52 1.47 101.24
N TYR A 67 12.00 1.04 100.07
CA TYR A 67 13.41 0.76 99.82
C TYR A 67 14.14 2.07 99.47
N ASN A 68 15.08 2.47 100.34
CA ASN A 68 15.85 3.71 100.23
C ASN A 68 17.31 3.44 100.63
N ALA A 69 17.99 2.60 99.85
CA ALA A 69 19.40 2.30 100.05
C ALA A 69 20.29 3.29 99.27
N THR A 70 21.57 3.34 99.67
CA THR A 70 22.64 4.13 99.00
C THR A 70 23.70 3.26 98.34
N ALA A 71 23.46 1.95 98.28
CA ALA A 71 24.25 0.96 97.55
C ALA A 71 23.38 -0.28 97.26
N ASN A 72 23.78 -1.12 96.30
CA ASN A 72 23.18 -2.44 96.03
C ASN A 72 22.96 -3.26 97.30
N GLN A 73 21.73 -3.69 97.55
CA GLN A 73 21.39 -4.55 98.70
C GLN A 73 20.93 -5.92 98.25
N ASN A 74 21.54 -6.96 98.85
CA ASN A 74 21.15 -8.35 98.61
C ASN A 74 19.97 -8.74 99.50
N HIS A 75 18.89 -9.17 98.87
CA HIS A 75 17.71 -9.75 99.47
C HIS A 75 17.67 -11.23 99.03
N GLY A 76 17.97 -12.15 99.96
CA GLY A 76 18.28 -13.54 99.64
C GLY A 76 17.48 -14.58 100.41
N GLY A 77 17.83 -15.84 100.21
CA GLY A 77 17.25 -16.99 100.92
C GLY A 77 16.37 -17.88 100.04
N ALA A 78 15.49 -18.67 100.66
CA ALA A 78 14.63 -19.67 99.99
C ALA A 78 13.14 -19.53 100.36
N GLY A 79 12.76 -18.44 101.04
CA GLY A 79 11.38 -18.12 101.37
C GLY A 79 10.69 -17.23 100.35
N THR A 80 9.64 -16.53 100.80
CA THR A 80 8.79 -15.68 99.96
C THR A 80 8.68 -14.26 100.55
N LEU A 81 8.89 -13.25 99.72
CA LEU A 81 8.45 -11.88 99.99
C LEU A 81 7.11 -11.66 99.29
N LYS A 82 6.04 -11.46 100.04
CA LYS A 82 4.68 -11.28 99.52
C LYS A 82 4.17 -9.87 99.76
N ILE A 83 3.79 -9.16 98.70
CA ILE A 83 3.01 -7.92 98.81
C ILE A 83 1.55 -8.29 98.62
N ASN A 84 0.70 -8.09 99.63
CA ASN A 84 -0.72 -8.40 99.54
C ASN A 84 -1.47 -7.31 98.74
N GLN A 85 -2.68 -7.64 98.28
CA GLN A 85 -3.60 -6.67 97.68
C GLN A 85 -3.73 -5.43 98.58
N GLY A 86 -3.49 -4.25 98.01
CA GLY A 86 -3.52 -2.96 98.70
C GLY A 86 -2.25 -2.56 99.48
N GLY A 87 -1.26 -3.46 99.61
CA GLY A 87 0.08 -3.12 100.10
C GLY A 87 0.96 -2.52 99.00
N THR A 88 1.97 -1.72 99.37
CA THR A 88 2.91 -1.05 98.45
C THR A 88 4.36 -1.29 98.85
N LEU A 89 5.19 -1.76 97.92
CA LEU A 89 6.66 -1.68 98.02
C LEU A 89 7.13 -0.52 97.15
N LEU A 90 7.67 0.52 97.78
CA LEU A 90 8.12 1.75 97.13
C LEU A 90 9.65 1.77 97.00
N PHE A 91 10.17 1.88 95.78
CA PHE A 91 11.57 2.12 95.48
C PHE A 91 11.81 3.63 95.34
N ASP A 92 12.50 4.20 96.33
CA ASP A 92 12.81 5.63 96.46
C ASP A 92 14.30 5.80 96.80
N THR A 93 15.17 5.56 95.80
CA THR A 93 16.63 5.74 95.93
C THR A 93 17.10 7.00 95.22
N LYS A 94 18.14 7.66 95.75
CA LYS A 94 18.63 8.95 95.23
C LYS A 94 19.79 8.81 94.24
N THR A 95 20.30 7.60 93.99
CA THR A 95 21.42 7.38 93.06
C THR A 95 21.16 6.24 92.07
N ALA A 96 21.82 6.34 90.91
CA ALA A 96 21.70 5.45 89.75
C ALA A 96 22.38 4.06 89.90
N THR A 97 22.85 3.72 91.10
CA THR A 97 23.62 2.48 91.35
C THR A 97 23.06 1.64 92.49
N ASP A 98 21.81 1.89 92.88
CA ASP A 98 21.21 1.33 94.09
C ASP A 98 20.19 0.24 93.74
N ASN A 99 20.66 -1.00 93.54
CA ASN A 99 19.81 -2.09 93.09
C ASN A 99 19.24 -2.89 94.27
N PHE A 100 17.95 -3.22 94.19
CA PHE A 100 17.32 -4.27 94.99
C PHE A 100 17.67 -5.63 94.39
N VAL A 101 18.66 -6.31 94.96
CA VAL A 101 19.25 -7.54 94.38
C VAL A 101 18.62 -8.79 95.01
N VAL A 102 17.75 -9.47 94.28
CA VAL A 102 17.16 -10.76 94.68
C VAL A 102 18.16 -11.90 94.42
N THR A 103 18.63 -12.55 95.48
CA THR A 103 19.62 -13.64 95.45
C THR A 103 19.05 -14.96 95.98
N GLY A 104 19.75 -16.08 95.74
CA GLY A 104 19.32 -17.41 96.16
C GLY A 104 18.12 -17.97 95.39
N THR A 105 17.21 -18.64 96.09
CA THR A 105 15.94 -19.16 95.55
C THR A 105 14.74 -18.36 96.07
N LEU A 106 14.96 -17.10 96.45
CA LEU A 106 13.94 -16.21 96.99
C LEU A 106 12.86 -15.94 95.94
N SER A 107 11.60 -16.07 96.36
CA SER A 107 10.43 -15.74 95.54
C SER A 107 9.77 -14.44 96.01
N VAL A 108 9.75 -13.42 95.15
CA VAL A 108 8.98 -12.20 95.37
C VAL A 108 7.63 -12.34 94.66
N VAL A 109 6.52 -12.13 95.37
CA VAL A 109 5.14 -12.23 94.86
C VAL A 109 4.40 -10.93 95.15
N ASN A 110 4.03 -10.19 94.11
CA ASN A 110 3.29 -8.93 94.22
C ASN A 110 1.81 -9.13 93.89
N ASP A 111 0.92 -9.16 94.88
CA ASP A 111 -0.54 -9.04 94.72
C ASP A 111 -1.04 -7.58 94.92
N GLY A 112 -0.16 -6.67 95.36
CA GLY A 112 -0.43 -5.24 95.65
C GLY A 112 0.21 -4.30 94.64
N THR A 113 0.95 -3.29 95.10
CA THR A 113 1.66 -2.32 94.25
C THR A 113 3.17 -2.41 94.47
N VAL A 114 3.95 -2.50 93.41
CA VAL A 114 5.40 -2.24 93.42
C VAL A 114 5.61 -0.93 92.68
N GLN A 115 6.03 0.11 93.40
CA GLN A 115 6.17 1.47 92.89
C GLN A 115 7.64 1.86 92.75
N PHE A 116 8.01 2.44 91.61
CA PHE A 116 9.32 3.01 91.32
C PHE A 116 9.16 4.54 91.20
N ASP A 117 9.70 5.30 92.16
CA ASP A 117 9.68 6.77 92.09
C ASP A 117 11.00 7.32 91.49
N ALA A 118 12.13 6.64 91.70
CA ALA A 118 13.43 7.00 91.12
C ALA A 118 13.97 5.96 90.11
N GLY A 119 15.25 6.06 89.71
CA GLY A 119 15.96 5.12 88.83
C GLY A 119 16.51 3.88 89.55
N THR A 120 15.80 3.38 90.55
CA THR A 120 16.19 2.16 91.28
C THR A 120 15.94 0.92 90.43
N ASP A 121 16.87 -0.03 90.43
CA ASP A 121 16.68 -1.31 89.76
C ASP A 121 16.28 -2.46 90.69
N LEU A 122 15.58 -3.45 90.12
CA LEU A 122 15.34 -4.77 90.70
C LEU A 122 16.16 -5.81 89.92
N GLN A 123 17.23 -6.32 90.54
CA GLN A 123 18.12 -7.31 89.92
C GLN A 123 17.80 -8.73 90.42
N LEU A 124 17.64 -9.68 89.50
CA LEU A 124 17.42 -11.11 89.77
C LEU A 124 18.74 -11.88 89.58
N SER A 125 19.51 -12.01 90.67
CA SER A 125 20.94 -12.34 90.61
C SER A 125 21.31 -13.82 90.47
N THR A 126 20.40 -14.75 90.73
CA THR A 126 20.71 -16.19 90.71
C THR A 126 19.63 -17.00 89.99
N ASN A 127 19.99 -18.14 89.40
CA ASN A 127 19.05 -19.01 88.66
C ASN A 127 17.85 -19.50 89.49
N GLY A 128 17.90 -19.38 90.81
CA GLY A 128 16.82 -19.73 91.72
C GLY A 128 15.83 -18.60 92.00
N SER A 129 16.19 -17.33 91.82
CA SER A 129 15.35 -16.22 92.24
C SER A 129 14.14 -16.05 91.31
N SER A 130 13.03 -15.53 91.84
CA SER A 130 11.85 -15.23 91.01
C SER A 130 11.11 -14.00 91.48
N PHE A 131 10.52 -13.27 90.53
CA PHE A 131 9.58 -12.19 90.77
C PHE A 131 8.28 -12.46 90.01
N THR A 132 7.16 -12.54 90.72
CA THR A 132 5.82 -12.76 90.16
C THR A 132 4.94 -11.55 90.45
N ASN A 133 4.47 -10.86 89.43
CA ASN A 133 3.50 -9.78 89.55
C ASN A 133 2.07 -10.27 89.27
N ASN A 134 1.17 -10.19 90.24
CA ASN A 134 -0.28 -10.36 90.09
C ASN A 134 -1.05 -9.03 90.30
N GLY A 135 -0.40 -8.00 90.88
CA GLY A 135 -0.97 -6.70 91.19
C GLY A 135 -0.58 -5.60 90.18
N LEU A 136 -0.15 -4.44 90.68
CA LEU A 136 0.32 -3.30 89.90
C LEU A 136 1.82 -3.11 90.04
N ILE A 137 2.52 -2.92 88.92
CA ILE A 137 3.83 -2.27 88.89
C ILE A 137 3.59 -0.82 88.45
N LEU A 138 4.04 0.16 89.22
CA LEU A 138 3.84 1.59 88.95
C LEU A 138 5.19 2.30 88.85
N LYS A 139 5.42 3.06 87.78
CA LYS A 139 6.47 4.10 87.73
C LYS A 139 5.77 5.45 87.69
N SER A 140 5.80 6.19 88.80
CA SER A 140 4.97 7.40 88.99
C SER A 140 5.67 8.70 88.63
N GLN A 141 7.00 8.74 88.70
CA GLN A 141 7.81 9.97 88.58
C GLN A 141 8.93 9.80 87.55
N GLY A 142 9.27 10.88 86.84
CA GLY A 142 10.35 10.89 85.85
C GLY A 142 11.73 11.21 86.42
N THR A 143 11.80 11.93 87.55
CA THR A 143 13.06 12.31 88.22
C THR A 143 12.81 12.70 89.69
N ASP A 144 13.64 12.19 90.59
CA ASP A 144 14.06 12.91 91.80
C ASP A 144 15.46 13.47 91.52
N ALA A 145 15.50 14.66 90.88
CA ALA A 145 16.64 15.55 90.66
C ALA A 145 18.08 14.94 90.67
N ALA A 146 18.50 14.28 89.57
CA ALA A 146 19.85 14.41 88.96
C ALA A 146 20.13 13.42 87.81
N SER A 147 19.44 12.28 87.70
CA SER A 147 19.68 11.31 86.63
C SER A 147 18.41 11.04 85.82
N ASN A 148 18.53 11.04 84.48
CA ASN A 148 17.51 10.52 83.56
C ASN A 148 17.56 8.98 83.50
N ASP A 149 17.82 8.33 84.63
CA ASP A 149 18.16 6.91 84.68
C ASP A 149 16.91 6.04 84.55
N PRO A 150 16.85 5.12 83.57
CA PRO A 150 15.77 4.14 83.50
C PRO A 150 15.78 3.22 84.72
N ALA A 151 14.60 2.77 85.16
CA ALA A 151 14.49 1.71 86.15
C ALA A 151 14.47 0.35 85.45
N TYR A 152 15.20 -0.63 85.95
CA TYR A 152 15.31 -1.96 85.36
C TYR A 152 14.77 -3.07 86.27
N ILE A 153 14.05 -4.04 85.69
CA ILE A 153 13.81 -5.36 86.28
C ILE A 153 14.60 -6.37 85.44
N TYR A 154 15.73 -6.89 85.92
CA TYR A 154 16.68 -7.61 85.05
C TYR A 154 17.47 -8.73 85.73
N PRO A 155 17.96 -9.75 85.00
CA PRO A 155 18.89 -10.75 85.54
C PRO A 155 20.32 -10.21 85.70
N ILE A 156 21.17 -10.79 86.55
CA ILE A 156 22.57 -10.30 86.69
C ILE A 156 23.41 -10.48 85.41
N SER A 157 23.09 -11.47 84.58
CA SER A 157 23.66 -11.66 83.25
C SER A 157 22.67 -12.40 82.36
N GLN A 158 22.90 -12.41 81.05
CA GLN A 158 22.03 -13.16 80.13
C GLN A 158 21.97 -14.66 80.42
N THR A 159 23.07 -15.27 80.87
CA THR A 159 23.17 -16.71 81.11
C THR A 159 22.96 -17.11 82.57
N VAL A 160 22.85 -16.13 83.48
CA VAL A 160 22.70 -16.34 84.92
C VAL A 160 21.73 -15.31 85.49
N GLY A 161 20.64 -15.76 86.10
CA GLY A 161 19.66 -14.89 86.76
C GLY A 161 18.28 -15.53 86.93
N GLY A 162 17.41 -14.83 87.66
CA GLY A 162 16.09 -15.33 88.07
C GLY A 162 14.96 -15.19 87.04
N LYS A 163 13.80 -15.76 87.36
CA LYS A 163 12.59 -15.74 86.51
C LYS A 163 11.68 -14.57 86.84
N PHE A 164 11.33 -13.76 85.84
CA PHE A 164 10.24 -12.78 85.92
C PHE A 164 8.93 -13.38 85.40
N THR A 165 7.82 -13.18 86.10
CA THR A 165 6.47 -13.58 85.68
C THR A 165 5.48 -12.44 85.91
N ASN A 166 4.69 -12.07 84.90
CA ASN A 166 3.67 -11.03 85.00
C ASN A 166 2.27 -11.57 84.67
N ASN A 167 1.35 -11.37 85.60
CA ASN A 167 -0.08 -11.66 85.50
C ASN A 167 -0.94 -10.41 85.78
N GLY A 168 -0.32 -9.30 86.19
CA GLY A 168 -0.96 -8.06 86.64
C GLY A 168 -0.69 -6.84 85.74
N ASN A 169 -1.12 -5.66 86.19
CA ASN A 169 -1.01 -4.40 85.46
C ASN A 169 0.38 -3.77 85.61
N ILE A 170 0.79 -2.99 84.61
CA ILE A 170 2.00 -2.17 84.65
C ILE A 170 1.62 -0.76 84.20
N THR A 171 1.94 0.26 84.97
CA THR A 171 1.65 1.66 84.66
C THR A 171 2.91 2.50 84.73
N VAL A 172 3.27 3.19 83.65
CA VAL A 172 4.41 4.12 83.60
C VAL A 172 3.88 5.52 83.30
N GLN A 173 3.84 6.37 84.31
CA GLN A 173 3.30 7.72 84.21
C GLN A 173 4.34 8.74 83.71
N ALA A 174 5.62 8.50 84.00
CA ALA A 174 6.76 9.30 83.59
C ALA A 174 8.07 8.47 83.72
N GLY A 175 9.11 8.85 82.97
CA GLY A 175 10.40 8.14 82.96
C GLY A 175 10.36 6.83 82.19
N HIS A 176 11.35 5.97 82.39
CA HIS A 176 11.53 4.72 81.65
C HIS A 176 11.61 3.53 82.62
N LEU A 177 10.83 2.48 82.36
CA LEU A 177 10.89 1.19 83.03
C LEU A 177 11.19 0.11 81.99
N ASN A 178 12.27 -0.64 82.17
CA ASN A 178 12.63 -1.76 81.30
C ASN A 178 12.59 -3.09 82.06
N ILE A 179 12.06 -4.13 81.41
CA ILE A 179 11.97 -5.48 81.96
C ILE A 179 12.75 -6.44 81.06
N ALA A 180 13.88 -6.92 81.57
CA ALA A 180 14.77 -7.84 80.89
C ALA A 180 14.59 -9.28 81.39
N GLY A 181 14.43 -10.24 80.46
CA GLY A 181 14.33 -11.67 80.76
C GLY A 181 15.66 -12.42 80.70
N SER A 182 15.78 -13.53 81.45
CA SER A 182 16.97 -14.40 81.41
C SER A 182 16.99 -15.29 80.17
N GLN A 183 18.17 -15.48 79.56
CA GLN A 183 18.41 -16.47 78.50
C GLN A 183 18.87 -17.83 79.07
N ALA A 184 18.87 -18.00 80.40
CA ALA A 184 19.11 -19.31 81.01
C ALA A 184 17.92 -20.25 80.77
N ALA A 185 18.22 -21.53 80.47
CA ALA A 185 17.20 -22.54 80.22
C ALA A 185 16.18 -22.63 81.37
N GLY A 186 14.88 -22.51 81.04
CA GLY A 186 13.79 -22.56 82.02
C GLY A 186 13.61 -21.30 82.88
N LYS A 187 14.34 -20.20 82.60
CA LYS A 187 14.30 -18.94 83.37
C LYS A 187 13.84 -17.73 82.56
N ALA A 188 13.40 -17.95 81.33
CA ALA A 188 12.83 -16.92 80.47
C ALA A 188 11.66 -16.19 81.15
N ALA A 189 11.58 -14.89 80.89
CA ALA A 189 10.46 -14.08 81.36
C ALA A 189 9.16 -14.48 80.66
N SER A 190 8.04 -14.36 81.39
CA SER A 190 6.71 -14.63 80.84
C SER A 190 5.66 -13.65 81.38
N SER A 191 4.86 -13.04 80.50
CA SER A 191 3.67 -12.28 80.87
C SER A 191 2.42 -12.97 80.32
N THR A 192 1.46 -13.37 81.16
CA THR A 192 0.20 -14.00 80.71
C THR A 192 -0.96 -13.00 80.53
N GLY A 193 -0.79 -11.73 80.91
CA GLY A 193 -1.81 -10.69 80.75
C GLY A 193 -1.61 -9.46 81.64
N GLY A 194 -2.60 -8.56 81.62
CA GLY A 194 -2.61 -7.27 82.34
C GLY A 194 -2.68 -6.07 81.39
N THR A 195 -3.05 -4.90 81.93
CA THR A 195 -3.03 -3.63 81.18
C THR A 195 -1.69 -2.93 81.37
N PHE A 196 -1.02 -2.59 80.27
CA PHE A 196 0.22 -1.82 80.22
C PHE A 196 -0.10 -0.37 79.86
N THR A 197 -0.20 0.50 80.86
CA THR A 197 -0.60 1.88 80.69
C THR A 197 0.62 2.78 80.67
N THR A 198 0.76 3.65 79.67
CA THR A 198 1.80 4.69 79.65
C THR A 198 1.20 6.06 79.45
N SER A 199 1.66 7.06 80.20
CA SER A 199 1.22 8.46 80.03
C SER A 199 2.37 9.45 79.88
N GLY A 200 2.12 10.62 79.31
CA GLY A 200 3.11 11.70 79.23
C GLY A 200 4.36 11.27 78.47
N THR A 201 5.53 11.27 79.11
CA THR A 201 6.82 10.79 78.57
C THR A 201 7.19 9.37 79.04
N GLY A 202 6.23 8.63 79.59
CA GLY A 202 6.44 7.30 80.14
C GLY A 202 6.78 6.25 79.08
N VAL A 203 7.88 5.52 79.29
CA VAL A 203 8.33 4.41 78.43
C VAL A 203 8.34 3.12 79.23
N LEU A 204 7.60 2.11 78.79
CA LEU A 204 7.72 0.73 79.26
C LEU A 204 8.40 -0.09 78.16
N SER A 205 9.52 -0.75 78.47
CA SER A 205 10.24 -1.55 77.49
C SER A 205 10.52 -2.98 77.95
N PHE A 206 10.73 -3.87 76.98
CA PHE A 206 11.04 -5.28 77.22
C PHE A 206 12.28 -5.72 76.43
N SER A 207 13.21 -6.42 77.09
CA SER A 207 14.44 -6.95 76.48
C SER A 207 14.81 -8.34 77.04
N GLY A 208 15.89 -8.96 76.57
CA GLY A 208 16.37 -10.27 77.05
C GLY A 208 15.54 -11.49 76.61
N GLY A 209 15.63 -12.59 77.35
CA GLY A 209 15.02 -13.89 77.00
C GLY A 209 13.56 -14.06 77.45
N TRP A 210 12.64 -14.30 76.50
CA TRP A 210 11.20 -14.43 76.76
C TRP A 210 10.60 -15.72 76.20
N SER A 211 9.65 -16.30 76.93
CA SER A 211 8.81 -17.41 76.44
C SER A 211 7.40 -16.98 76.04
N LEU A 212 6.89 -15.88 76.60
CA LEU A 212 5.55 -15.33 76.32
C LEU A 212 5.50 -13.86 76.77
N LEU A 213 5.02 -12.95 75.91
CA LEU A 213 4.71 -11.57 76.27
C LEU A 213 3.26 -11.27 75.85
N ARG A 214 2.33 -11.28 76.81
CA ARG A 214 0.91 -10.98 76.60
C ARG A 214 0.42 -9.85 77.50
N GLY A 215 -0.43 -8.97 76.96
CA GLY A 215 -1.05 -7.86 77.69
C GLY A 215 -1.90 -6.95 76.79
N THR A 216 -2.50 -5.92 77.38
CA THR A 216 -3.23 -4.86 76.66
C THR A 216 -2.54 -3.52 76.89
N SER A 217 -1.93 -2.93 75.87
CA SER A 217 -1.31 -1.60 75.96
C SER A 217 -2.34 -0.49 75.85
N ASN A 218 -2.20 0.55 76.67
CA ASN A 218 -2.97 1.79 76.66
C ASN A 218 -2.01 2.99 76.77
N MET A 219 -1.68 3.60 75.63
CA MET A 219 -0.64 4.61 75.49
C MET A 219 -1.27 5.99 75.24
N SER A 220 -1.06 6.96 76.15
CA SER A 220 -1.38 8.35 75.86
C SER A 220 -0.34 8.99 74.94
N ALA A 221 -0.67 10.12 74.30
CA ALA A 221 0.28 10.87 73.47
C ALA A 221 1.61 11.13 74.20
N GLY A 222 2.72 10.70 73.58
CA GLY A 222 4.09 10.82 74.11
C GLY A 222 4.64 9.60 74.85
N GLY A 223 3.79 8.67 75.31
CA GLY A 223 4.22 7.44 75.98
C GLY A 223 4.38 6.25 75.02
N SER A 224 5.15 5.25 75.40
CA SER A 224 5.34 4.02 74.60
C SER A 224 5.47 2.74 75.42
N VAL A 225 4.91 1.66 74.89
CA VAL A 225 5.20 0.27 75.28
C VAL A 225 6.01 -0.34 74.16
N GLU A 226 7.28 -0.69 74.40
CA GLU A 226 8.23 -0.99 73.34
C GLU A 226 9.16 -2.18 73.59
N LEU A 227 9.78 -2.66 72.51
CA LEU A 227 10.93 -3.56 72.55
C LEU A 227 12.19 -2.68 72.50
N SER A 228 13.17 -3.00 73.35
CA SER A 228 14.42 -2.22 73.48
C SER A 228 15.64 -3.14 73.41
N ASP A 229 16.80 -2.57 73.04
CA ASP A 229 18.13 -3.19 73.19
C ASP A 229 18.84 -2.83 74.50
N GLU A 230 18.17 -2.09 75.37
CA GLU A 230 18.64 -1.81 76.71
C GLU A 230 18.51 -3.07 77.57
N ASP A 231 19.64 -3.74 77.81
CA ASP A 231 19.74 -4.86 78.73
C ASP A 231 20.95 -4.63 79.63
N PRO A 232 20.74 -4.22 80.90
CA PRO A 232 21.84 -4.00 81.84
C PRO A 232 22.65 -5.27 82.13
N ALA A 233 22.10 -6.45 81.80
CA ALA A 233 22.74 -7.76 81.98
C ALA A 233 23.75 -8.11 80.87
N ALA A 234 23.94 -7.24 79.88
CA ALA A 234 24.67 -7.50 78.64
C ALA A 234 25.94 -6.65 78.48
N THR A 235 27.09 -7.27 78.16
CA THR A 235 28.32 -6.52 77.80
C THR A 235 28.34 -6.05 76.34
N THR A 236 27.48 -6.63 75.50
CA THR A 236 27.26 -6.26 74.10
C THR A 236 25.76 -6.35 73.89
N GLY A 237 25.06 -5.19 73.90
CA GLY A 237 23.61 -5.04 74.04
C GLY A 237 22.81 -6.25 73.56
N THR A 238 22.03 -6.85 74.46
CA THR A 238 21.19 -7.98 74.09
C THR A 238 19.73 -7.67 73.90
N PHE A 239 19.22 -8.54 73.06
CA PHE A 239 18.07 -8.44 72.20
C PHE A 239 16.90 -9.13 72.87
N PHE A 240 15.69 -8.89 72.37
CA PHE A 240 14.61 -9.81 72.66
C PHE A 240 14.94 -11.16 72.01
N VAL A 241 15.11 -12.21 72.83
CA VAL A 241 15.48 -13.56 72.39
C VAL A 241 14.31 -14.52 72.65
N ALA A 242 13.94 -15.29 71.62
CA ALA A 242 12.97 -16.37 71.79
C ALA A 242 13.58 -17.55 72.55
N MET A 243 13.00 -17.86 73.72
CA MET A 243 13.46 -18.93 74.61
C MET A 243 12.52 -20.15 74.66
N ALA A 244 11.40 -20.12 73.94
CA ALA A 244 10.50 -21.25 73.74
C ALA A 244 10.46 -21.63 72.25
N ALA A 245 10.10 -22.88 71.93
CA ALA A 245 9.92 -23.33 70.54
C ALA A 245 9.04 -22.36 69.73
N THR A 246 8.00 -21.82 70.39
CA THR A 246 7.22 -20.68 69.93
C THR A 246 7.13 -19.67 71.07
N THR A 247 7.82 -18.53 70.95
CA THR A 247 7.66 -17.39 71.86
C THR A 247 6.55 -16.49 71.31
N ILE A 248 5.47 -16.30 72.07
CA ILE A 248 4.31 -15.52 71.63
C ILE A 248 4.44 -14.06 72.06
N LEU A 249 4.18 -13.13 71.12
CA LEU A 249 3.97 -11.70 71.35
C LEU A 249 2.48 -11.41 71.12
N ASP A 250 1.73 -11.10 72.16
CA ASP A 250 0.27 -10.93 72.11
C ASP A 250 -0.12 -9.65 72.87
N MET A 251 0.22 -8.52 72.25
CA MET A 251 -0.09 -7.19 72.77
C MET A 251 -1.33 -6.61 72.07
N GLN A 252 -2.41 -6.44 72.83
CA GLN A 252 -3.68 -5.86 72.38
C GLN A 252 -3.74 -4.36 72.68
N GLY A 253 -4.76 -3.64 72.19
CA GLY A 253 -4.89 -2.19 72.40
C GLY A 253 -4.02 -1.37 71.43
N ASP A 254 -3.22 -0.43 71.94
CA ASP A 254 -2.36 0.43 71.10
C ASP A 254 -1.12 -0.25 70.50
N GLY A 255 -0.88 -1.51 70.88
CA GLY A 255 0.18 -2.38 70.40
C GLY A 255 1.54 -2.24 71.10
N LEU A 256 2.47 -3.08 70.67
CA LEU A 256 3.88 -3.06 71.02
C LEU A 256 4.67 -2.30 69.96
N ILE A 257 5.51 -1.34 70.37
CA ILE A 257 6.35 -0.56 69.47
C ILE A 257 7.73 -1.23 69.36
N TRP A 258 8.26 -1.32 68.15
CA TRP A 258 9.64 -1.70 67.87
C TRP A 258 10.35 -0.48 67.29
N ARG A 259 11.15 0.21 68.12
CA ARG A 259 11.87 1.42 67.71
C ARG A 259 13.25 1.09 67.16
N ASP A 260 14.00 0.33 67.93
CA ASP A 260 15.38 -0.05 67.68
C ASP A 260 15.66 -1.47 68.23
N GLY A 261 16.92 -1.88 68.19
CA GLY A 261 17.32 -3.18 68.71
C GLY A 261 17.04 -4.37 67.80
N LYS A 262 17.49 -5.56 68.24
CA LYS A 262 17.37 -6.79 67.46
C LYS A 262 16.32 -7.73 68.06
N LEU A 263 15.60 -8.43 67.19
CA LEU A 263 14.82 -9.62 67.52
C LEU A 263 15.63 -10.84 67.08
N ARG A 264 15.83 -11.80 67.99
CA ARG A 264 16.56 -13.04 67.70
C ARG A 264 15.69 -14.27 67.91
N PRO A 265 15.29 -14.96 66.84
CA PRO A 265 14.56 -16.23 66.95
C PRO A 265 15.36 -17.35 67.60
N ASN A 266 16.70 -17.32 67.54
CA ASN A 266 17.58 -18.33 68.19
C ASN A 266 17.23 -19.79 67.84
N GLY A 267 16.86 -20.07 66.57
CA GLY A 267 16.39 -21.39 66.15
C GLY A 267 14.91 -21.69 66.43
N ASN A 268 14.20 -20.79 67.12
CA ASN A 268 12.78 -20.88 67.45
C ASN A 268 11.90 -20.00 66.55
N VAL A 269 10.61 -19.91 66.87
CA VAL A 269 9.63 -19.01 66.23
C VAL A 269 9.26 -17.88 67.20
N ILE A 270 9.41 -16.62 66.77
CA ILE A 270 8.75 -15.48 67.40
C ILE A 270 7.39 -15.32 66.73
N ASN A 271 6.29 -15.50 67.47
CA ASN A 271 4.94 -15.50 66.95
C ASN A 271 4.14 -14.27 67.44
N ASN A 272 3.94 -13.28 66.57
CA ASN A 272 3.04 -12.17 66.82
C ASN A 272 1.57 -12.58 66.64
N GLN A 273 0.79 -12.45 67.70
CA GLN A 273 -0.66 -12.65 67.76
C GLN A 273 -1.42 -11.35 68.09
N GLY A 274 -0.72 -10.26 68.41
CA GLY A 274 -1.30 -8.94 68.71
C GLY A 274 -0.89 -7.87 67.69
N LEU A 275 -0.90 -6.61 68.10
CA LEU A 275 -0.45 -5.47 67.30
C LEU A 275 1.03 -5.17 67.58
N LEU A 276 1.91 -5.34 66.59
CA LEU A 276 3.30 -4.90 66.59
C LEU A 276 3.46 -3.71 65.64
N ARG A 277 4.23 -2.69 66.01
CA ARG A 277 4.38 -1.43 65.26
C ARG A 277 5.85 -1.06 65.12
N LEU A 278 6.39 -1.01 63.90
CA LEU A 278 7.74 -0.52 63.63
C LEU A 278 7.74 1.02 63.59
N GLN A 279 8.47 1.65 64.51
CA GLN A 279 8.57 3.11 64.66
C GLN A 279 9.99 3.57 65.04
N GLY A 280 10.97 3.42 64.15
CA GLY A 280 12.33 3.89 64.41
C GLY A 280 13.39 3.24 63.54
N VAL A 281 14.63 3.71 63.68
CA VAL A 281 15.77 3.28 62.86
C VAL A 281 16.64 2.31 63.66
N GLY A 282 17.09 1.21 63.05
CA GLY A 282 18.01 0.26 63.68
C GLY A 282 17.38 -1.06 64.12
N ALA A 283 16.07 -1.25 63.89
CA ALA A 283 15.41 -2.53 64.08
C ALA A 283 16.07 -3.63 63.23
N THR A 284 16.42 -4.77 63.83
CA THR A 284 17.03 -5.90 63.10
C THR A 284 16.40 -7.22 63.49
N LEU A 285 15.91 -8.00 62.53
CA LEU A 285 15.59 -9.42 62.71
C LEU A 285 16.80 -10.25 62.26
N SER A 286 17.49 -10.91 63.20
CA SER A 286 18.72 -11.66 62.89
C SER A 286 18.84 -12.97 63.66
N GLY A 287 19.46 -13.98 63.05
CA GLY A 287 19.73 -15.27 63.69
C GLY A 287 20.29 -16.28 62.70
N THR A 288 21.01 -17.30 63.18
CA THR A 288 21.54 -18.38 62.33
C THR A 288 20.45 -19.33 61.82
N SER A 289 19.29 -19.37 62.49
CA SER A 289 18.11 -20.17 62.14
C SER A 289 16.86 -19.65 62.89
N GLY A 290 15.67 -20.06 62.45
CA GLY A 290 14.38 -19.69 63.05
C GLY A 290 13.56 -18.72 62.18
N SER A 291 12.39 -18.31 62.66
CA SER A 291 11.49 -17.39 61.92
C SER A 291 10.77 -16.40 62.83
N PHE A 292 10.38 -15.27 62.25
CA PHE A 292 9.34 -14.42 62.81
C PHE A 292 8.04 -14.71 62.05
N LEU A 293 6.97 -15.01 62.78
CA LEU A 293 5.64 -15.28 62.26
C LEU A 293 4.69 -14.19 62.76
N ASN A 294 4.12 -13.40 61.85
CA ASN A 294 2.90 -12.65 62.13
C ASN A 294 1.71 -13.59 61.87
N SER A 295 1.16 -14.21 62.92
CA SER A 295 0.08 -15.20 62.77
C SER A 295 -1.21 -14.61 62.18
N MET A 296 -2.17 -15.46 61.84
CA MET A 296 -3.51 -15.05 61.37
C MET A 296 -4.27 -14.11 62.32
N TYR A 297 -3.88 -14.03 63.59
CA TYR A 297 -4.47 -13.12 64.59
C TYR A 297 -3.65 -11.83 64.77
N GLY A 298 -2.40 -11.82 64.29
CA GLY A 298 -1.47 -10.71 64.46
C GLY A 298 -1.65 -9.60 63.41
N THR A 299 -1.40 -8.37 63.86
CA THR A 299 -1.22 -7.20 62.99
C THR A 299 0.20 -6.66 63.12
N PHE A 300 0.92 -6.51 62.01
CA PHE A 300 2.23 -5.86 61.98
C PHE A 300 2.17 -4.56 61.17
N ARG A 301 2.29 -3.41 61.84
CA ARG A 301 2.29 -2.10 61.19
C ARG A 301 3.71 -1.59 60.97
N LEU A 302 3.99 -1.18 59.74
CA LEU A 302 5.17 -0.45 59.34
C LEU A 302 4.81 1.03 59.32
N GLU A 303 5.26 1.81 60.29
CA GLU A 303 4.88 3.22 60.45
C GLU A 303 6.04 4.17 60.14
N SER A 304 7.27 3.85 60.53
CA SER A 304 8.49 4.58 60.13
C SER A 304 9.78 3.79 60.40
N GLY A 305 10.84 4.08 59.63
CA GLY A 305 12.21 3.66 59.90
C GLY A 305 12.66 2.35 59.24
N ASP A 306 13.74 1.74 59.72
CA ASP A 306 14.46 0.69 58.98
C ASP A 306 14.46 -0.63 59.73
N LEU A 307 14.06 -1.71 59.04
CA LEU A 307 14.14 -3.10 59.50
C LEU A 307 15.13 -3.90 58.66
N THR A 308 16.21 -4.36 59.29
CA THR A 308 17.17 -5.27 58.65
C THR A 308 16.83 -6.73 58.95
N VAL A 309 16.56 -7.56 57.95
CA VAL A 309 16.30 -9.00 58.08
C VAL A 309 17.44 -9.80 57.48
N THR A 310 18.17 -10.55 58.31
CA THR A 310 19.32 -11.37 57.88
C THR A 310 19.10 -12.84 58.23
N THR A 311 19.31 -13.73 57.24
CA THR A 311 19.33 -15.20 57.40
C THR A 311 18.06 -15.87 57.96
N VAL A 312 16.96 -15.14 58.12
CA VAL A 312 15.68 -15.63 58.66
C VAL A 312 14.49 -15.18 57.80
N THR A 313 13.36 -15.88 57.94
CA THR A 313 12.09 -15.54 57.26
C THR A 313 11.20 -14.69 58.15
N LEU A 314 10.75 -13.56 57.62
CA LEU A 314 9.63 -12.76 58.13
C LEU A 314 8.36 -13.26 57.43
N ARG A 315 7.65 -14.19 58.09
CA ARG A 315 6.44 -14.82 57.55
C ARG A 315 5.19 -14.12 58.05
N ASN A 316 4.27 -13.80 57.14
CA ASN A 316 2.99 -13.17 57.42
C ASN A 316 1.84 -14.11 57.08
N GLU A 317 1.05 -14.47 58.08
CA GLU A 317 -0.22 -15.21 57.98
C GLU A 317 -1.43 -14.36 58.38
N GLY A 318 -1.21 -13.18 59.00
CA GLY A 318 -2.23 -12.20 59.40
C GLY A 318 -2.18 -10.91 58.59
N ALA A 319 -2.38 -9.77 59.24
CA ALA A 319 -2.39 -8.45 58.58
C ALA A 319 -1.04 -7.75 58.75
N MET A 320 -0.37 -7.40 57.65
CA MET A 320 0.75 -6.48 57.65
C MET A 320 0.35 -5.21 56.92
N THR A 321 0.57 -4.04 57.51
CA THR A 321 0.20 -2.77 56.87
C THR A 321 1.34 -1.76 56.91
N LEU A 322 1.64 -1.13 55.78
CA LEU A 322 2.40 0.12 55.75
C LEU A 322 1.40 1.28 55.84
N SER A 323 1.49 2.03 56.92
CA SER A 323 0.63 3.18 57.20
C SER A 323 1.46 4.32 57.76
N ALA A 324 2.37 4.83 56.94
CA ALA A 324 3.29 5.86 57.37
C ALA A 324 2.56 7.19 57.63
N ALA A 325 3.14 8.04 58.49
CA ALA A 325 2.52 9.30 58.90
C ALA A 325 2.33 10.28 57.72
N THR A 326 3.22 10.25 56.74
CA THR A 326 3.16 11.07 55.52
C THR A 326 3.59 10.26 54.30
N ALA A 327 3.21 10.71 53.10
CA ALA A 327 3.64 10.08 51.85
C ALA A 327 5.17 10.10 51.64
N ALA A 328 5.89 11.02 52.29
CA ALA A 328 7.35 11.13 52.22
C ALA A 328 8.09 10.25 53.24
N THR A 329 7.38 9.64 54.19
CA THR A 329 7.99 8.81 55.22
C THR A 329 8.51 7.52 54.58
N VAL A 330 9.81 7.26 54.76
CA VAL A 330 10.47 6.06 54.24
C VAL A 330 10.49 4.96 55.31
N VAL A 331 10.11 3.76 54.90
CA VAL A 331 10.37 2.51 55.61
C VAL A 331 11.32 1.67 54.77
N THR A 332 12.47 1.28 55.32
CA THR A 332 13.44 0.43 54.61
C THR A 332 13.41 -0.99 55.16
N LEU A 333 13.20 -1.98 54.30
CA LEU A 333 13.40 -3.40 54.61
C LEU A 333 14.68 -3.88 53.92
N SER A 334 15.73 -4.24 54.65
CA SER A 334 17.01 -4.56 54.04
C SER A 334 17.61 -5.87 54.53
N GLY A 335 18.55 -6.44 53.79
CA GLY A 335 19.29 -7.64 54.19
C GLY A 335 19.13 -8.81 53.20
N THR A 336 19.43 -10.02 53.66
CA THR A 336 19.45 -11.25 52.84
C THR A 336 18.31 -12.22 53.15
N GLY A 337 17.39 -11.84 54.06
CA GLY A 337 16.24 -12.65 54.44
C GLY A 337 15.10 -12.65 53.41
N LEU A 338 14.00 -13.31 53.78
CA LEU A 338 12.78 -13.44 52.98
C LEU A 338 11.60 -12.79 53.72
N LEU A 339 10.85 -11.92 53.04
CA LEU A 339 9.51 -11.52 53.44
C LEU A 339 8.51 -12.43 52.71
N GLU A 340 7.83 -13.29 53.46
CA GLU A 340 6.87 -14.26 52.93
C GLU A 340 5.45 -13.87 53.36
N ASN A 341 4.57 -13.55 52.41
CA ASN A 341 3.13 -13.46 52.66
C ASN A 341 2.49 -14.82 52.33
N ALA A 342 2.15 -15.58 53.37
CA ALA A 342 1.55 -16.90 53.26
C ALA A 342 0.11 -16.83 52.74
N THR A 343 -0.48 -17.99 52.42
CA THR A 343 -1.82 -18.14 51.82
C THR A 343 -2.97 -17.48 52.59
N THR A 344 -2.84 -17.28 53.89
CA THR A 344 -3.84 -16.58 54.73
C THR A 344 -3.52 -15.10 54.98
N GLY A 345 -2.30 -14.68 54.65
CA GLY A 345 -1.79 -13.36 54.99
C GLY A 345 -2.27 -12.26 54.05
N THR A 346 -2.32 -11.04 54.57
CA THR A 346 -2.57 -9.81 53.81
C THR A 346 -1.44 -8.82 54.04
N ILE A 347 -0.92 -8.22 52.98
CA ILE A 347 -0.01 -7.08 53.04
C ILE A 347 -0.69 -5.89 52.37
N THR A 348 -0.85 -4.77 53.07
CA THR A 348 -1.47 -3.56 52.51
C THR A 348 -0.55 -2.35 52.66
N LEU A 349 -0.21 -1.69 51.55
CA LEU A 349 0.60 -0.47 51.55
C LEU A 349 -0.29 0.74 51.28
N ASN A 350 -0.64 1.49 52.33
CA ASN A 350 -1.58 2.61 52.23
C ASN A 350 -0.89 3.93 51.85
N THR A 351 0.11 4.33 52.65
CA THR A 351 0.78 5.64 52.52
C THR A 351 2.25 5.51 52.94
N GLY A 352 3.14 6.22 52.24
CA GLY A 352 4.58 6.27 52.52
C GLY A 352 5.43 5.72 51.38
N ILE A 353 6.71 5.49 51.67
CA ILE A 353 7.69 4.89 50.75
C ILE A 353 8.23 3.62 51.40
N LEU A 354 7.97 2.45 50.81
CA LEU A 354 8.59 1.18 51.22
C LEU A 354 9.77 0.90 50.29
N THR A 355 11.00 0.94 50.82
CA THR A 355 12.20 0.53 50.07
C THR A 355 12.68 -0.81 50.57
N THR A 356 12.72 -1.83 49.71
CA THR A 356 13.05 -3.19 50.12
C THR A 356 14.12 -3.83 49.25
N SER A 357 15.25 -4.23 49.86
CA SER A 357 16.23 -5.13 49.21
C SER A 357 16.00 -6.60 49.57
N LEU A 358 15.04 -6.90 50.45
CA LEU A 358 14.64 -8.27 50.75
C LEU A 358 13.94 -8.93 49.57
N ALA A 359 14.11 -10.25 49.47
CA ALA A 359 13.26 -11.06 48.62
C ALA A 359 11.83 -11.05 49.19
N ILE A 360 10.83 -10.88 48.32
CA ILE A 360 9.41 -10.94 48.67
C ILE A 360 8.80 -12.15 47.95
N SER A 361 8.09 -13.00 48.70
CA SER A 361 7.22 -14.05 48.17
C SER A 361 5.78 -13.78 48.61
N ASN A 362 4.84 -13.68 47.68
CA ASN A 362 3.43 -13.47 47.97
C ASN A 362 2.59 -14.64 47.46
N ASP A 363 2.04 -15.44 48.37
CA ASP A 363 1.15 -16.58 48.07
C ASP A 363 -0.33 -16.28 48.37
N SER A 364 -0.65 -15.10 48.89
CA SER A 364 -2.03 -14.62 49.13
C SER A 364 -2.22 -13.21 48.57
N THR A 365 -2.78 -12.27 49.34
CA THR A 365 -3.11 -10.94 48.83
C THR A 365 -2.11 -9.89 49.33
N MET A 366 -1.44 -9.22 48.39
CA MET A 366 -0.69 -7.99 48.64
C MET A 366 -1.33 -6.85 47.85
N THR A 367 -1.59 -5.71 48.49
CA THR A 367 -2.22 -4.55 47.84
C THR A 367 -1.40 -3.29 48.12
N ASN A 368 -0.96 -2.61 47.07
CA ASN A 368 -0.44 -1.24 47.17
C ASN A 368 -1.56 -0.25 46.80
N ALA A 369 -2.09 0.42 47.82
CA ALA A 369 -3.25 1.30 47.76
C ALA A 369 -2.90 2.79 47.70
N GLY A 370 -1.61 3.16 47.79
CA GLY A 370 -1.17 4.57 47.75
C GLY A 370 0.28 4.83 48.15
N ALA A 371 1.09 3.80 48.35
CA ALA A 371 2.50 3.95 48.69
C ALA A 371 3.42 3.93 47.46
N THR A 372 4.64 4.45 47.63
CA THR A 372 5.75 4.17 46.71
C THR A 372 6.44 2.89 47.16
N LEU A 373 6.42 1.85 46.33
CA LEU A 373 7.09 0.58 46.58
C LEU A 373 8.38 0.52 45.73
N ASN A 374 9.54 0.59 46.37
CA ASN A 374 10.85 0.41 45.71
C ASN A 374 11.36 -1.02 45.99
N THR A 375 11.22 -1.92 45.03
CA THR A 375 11.71 -3.31 45.10
C THR A 375 13.10 -3.44 44.47
N ASN A 376 14.10 -3.46 45.34
CA ASN A 376 15.51 -3.70 45.03
C ASN A 376 15.93 -5.17 45.26
N GLY A 377 15.07 -5.97 45.88
CA GLY A 377 15.19 -7.44 45.99
C GLY A 377 14.23 -8.16 45.04
N SER A 378 14.39 -9.48 44.89
CA SER A 378 13.52 -10.28 44.02
C SER A 378 12.09 -10.30 44.52
N PHE A 379 11.10 -10.13 43.63
CA PHE A 379 9.68 -10.19 43.98
C PHE A 379 9.01 -11.38 43.28
N THR A 380 8.37 -12.29 44.02
CA THR A 380 7.64 -13.44 43.47
C THR A 380 6.19 -13.39 43.94
N ASN A 381 5.24 -13.46 43.00
CA ASN A 381 3.81 -13.47 43.29
C ASN A 381 3.16 -14.75 42.76
N SER A 382 2.71 -15.62 43.66
CA SER A 382 1.88 -16.79 43.37
C SER A 382 0.42 -16.65 43.79
N GLY A 383 0.11 -15.61 44.58
CA GLY A 383 -1.24 -15.19 44.94
C GLY A 383 -1.73 -14.00 44.10
N THR A 384 -2.36 -13.01 44.74
CA THR A 384 -2.84 -11.77 44.09
C THR A 384 -2.01 -10.57 44.55
N PHE A 385 -1.39 -9.85 43.61
CA PHE A 385 -0.80 -8.55 43.85
C PHE A 385 -1.64 -7.45 43.17
N ASN A 386 -2.20 -6.54 43.97
CA ASN A 386 -3.02 -5.43 43.53
C ASN A 386 -2.24 -4.11 43.63
N GLN A 387 -1.79 -3.58 42.51
CA GLN A 387 -1.24 -2.22 42.42
C GLN A 387 -2.39 -1.28 42.04
N THR A 388 -3.11 -0.76 43.04
CA THR A 388 -4.35 0.02 42.83
C THR A 388 -4.15 1.53 42.82
N SER A 389 -3.07 2.02 43.45
CA SER A 389 -2.59 3.39 43.30
C SER A 389 -1.13 3.50 43.79
N GLY A 390 -0.52 4.68 43.69
CA GLY A 390 0.89 4.90 44.08
C GLY A 390 1.88 4.61 42.96
N THR A 391 3.11 4.25 43.31
CA THR A 391 4.19 3.96 42.34
C THR A 391 4.91 2.69 42.72
N TRP A 392 5.22 1.84 41.73
CA TRP A 392 6.07 0.66 41.93
C TRP A 392 7.37 0.82 41.12
N ASN A 393 8.50 0.97 41.81
CA ASN A 393 9.82 1.04 41.21
C ASN A 393 10.55 -0.28 41.40
N LEU A 394 10.95 -0.91 40.29
CA LEU A 394 11.59 -2.21 40.25
C LEU A 394 13.01 -2.08 39.68
N THR A 395 14.00 -2.42 40.50
CA THR A 395 15.43 -2.45 40.10
C THR A 395 16.02 -3.87 40.14
N ALA A 396 15.27 -4.85 40.65
CA ALA A 396 15.60 -6.28 40.64
C ALA A 396 14.54 -7.08 39.87
N ALA A 397 14.72 -8.39 39.68
CA ALA A 397 13.76 -9.19 38.92
C ALA A 397 12.46 -9.42 39.70
N ALA A 398 11.32 -9.34 39.01
CA ALA A 398 10.01 -9.68 39.58
C ALA A 398 9.32 -10.75 38.71
N THR A 399 8.60 -11.68 39.34
CA THR A 399 7.90 -12.77 38.65
C THR A 399 6.50 -12.95 39.24
N ASN A 400 5.47 -12.74 38.42
CA ASN A 400 4.14 -13.29 38.64
C ASN A 400 4.13 -14.74 38.14
N THR A 401 3.95 -15.72 39.00
CA THR A 401 4.03 -17.15 38.67
C THR A 401 2.78 -17.61 37.93
N GLY A 402 2.75 -18.85 37.44
CA GLY A 402 1.62 -19.39 36.67
C GLY A 402 0.28 -19.42 37.42
N THR A 403 0.29 -19.42 38.75
CA THR A 403 -0.91 -19.31 39.60
C THR A 403 -1.21 -17.88 40.03
N GLY A 404 -0.26 -16.97 39.83
CA GLY A 404 -0.34 -15.60 40.32
C GLY A 404 -1.24 -14.70 39.47
N THR A 405 -1.90 -13.78 40.14
CA THR A 405 -2.68 -12.69 39.55
C THR A 405 -2.02 -11.34 39.85
N LEU A 406 -1.70 -10.58 38.81
CA LEU A 406 -1.12 -9.23 38.89
C LEU A 406 -2.16 -8.21 38.40
N ASN A 407 -2.74 -7.43 39.31
CA ASN A 407 -3.72 -6.40 38.96
C ASN A 407 -3.06 -5.02 38.97
N LEU A 408 -3.11 -4.31 37.84
CA LEU A 408 -2.58 -2.96 37.67
C LEU A 408 -3.74 -1.98 37.43
N LYS A 409 -3.87 -0.94 38.26
CA LYS A 409 -4.93 0.06 38.15
C LYS A 409 -4.38 1.47 38.43
N GLY A 410 -4.53 2.39 37.46
CA GLY A 410 -4.23 3.82 37.61
C GLY A 410 -2.88 4.14 38.25
N THR A 411 -1.80 3.50 37.79
CA THR A 411 -0.50 3.47 38.47
C THR A 411 0.66 3.60 37.50
N THR A 412 1.82 4.02 38.00
CA THR A 412 3.10 3.94 37.29
C THR A 412 3.93 2.78 37.83
N VAL A 413 4.42 1.91 36.95
CA VAL A 413 5.42 0.88 37.23
C VAL A 413 6.69 1.24 36.48
N THR A 414 7.76 1.54 37.21
CA THR A 414 9.08 1.83 36.64
C THR A 414 9.95 0.58 36.72
N ILE A 415 10.37 0.03 35.59
CA ILE A 415 11.27 -1.13 35.48
C ILE A 415 12.62 -0.64 34.96
N THR A 416 13.68 -0.75 35.77
CA THR A 416 15.00 -0.20 35.43
C THR A 416 16.03 -1.31 35.35
N GLY A 417 16.59 -1.55 34.15
CA GLY A 417 17.68 -2.51 33.93
C GLY A 417 17.37 -3.98 34.27
N THR A 418 16.08 -4.34 34.39
CA THR A 418 15.62 -5.65 34.88
C THR A 418 14.35 -6.12 34.15
N THR A 419 13.82 -7.29 34.53
CA THR A 419 12.62 -7.89 33.95
C THR A 419 11.53 -8.12 35.00
N LEU A 420 10.30 -7.69 34.67
CA LEU A 420 9.06 -8.15 35.32
C LEU A 420 8.44 -9.23 34.43
N THR A 421 8.43 -10.48 34.89
CA THR A 421 7.89 -11.62 34.15
C THR A 421 6.48 -11.95 34.62
N ASN A 422 5.52 -12.04 33.70
CA ASN A 422 4.18 -12.55 33.94
C ASN A 422 4.02 -13.95 33.34
N ASN A 423 4.04 -14.99 34.16
CA ASN A 423 3.71 -16.37 33.77
C ASN A 423 2.24 -16.74 34.02
N GLY A 424 1.52 -15.98 34.86
CA GLY A 424 0.13 -16.20 35.22
C GLY A 424 -0.81 -15.23 34.50
N VAL A 425 -1.73 -14.62 35.25
CA VAL A 425 -2.65 -13.60 34.74
C VAL A 425 -2.21 -12.23 35.22
N ALA A 426 -1.96 -11.32 34.29
CA ALA A 426 -1.91 -9.89 34.57
C ALA A 426 -3.21 -9.27 34.05
N ALA A 427 -3.82 -8.40 34.83
CA ALA A 427 -5.00 -7.66 34.41
C ALA A 427 -4.78 -6.17 34.64
N PHE A 428 -5.06 -5.39 33.60
CA PHE A 428 -5.33 -3.97 33.74
C PHE A 428 -6.81 -3.82 34.12
N ILE A 429 -7.09 -3.10 35.20
CA ILE A 429 -8.45 -2.89 35.71
C ILE A 429 -8.62 -1.39 36.00
N ALA A 430 -8.70 -0.54 34.98
CA ALA A 430 -8.92 0.89 35.24
C ALA A 430 -10.36 1.17 35.72
N GLN A 431 -10.49 2.13 36.64
CA GLN A 431 -11.55 3.13 36.67
C GLN A 431 -10.82 4.41 36.27
N ASP A 432 -11.19 5.06 35.17
CA ASP A 432 -10.63 6.32 34.61
C ASP A 432 -9.16 6.64 35.01
N GLY A 433 -8.19 6.26 34.17
CA GLY A 433 -6.77 6.60 34.34
C GLY A 433 -5.79 5.64 33.64
N ASN A 434 -4.68 6.18 33.12
CA ASN A 434 -3.64 5.42 32.44
C ASN A 434 -2.83 4.53 33.41
N VAL A 435 -2.41 3.35 32.97
CA VAL A 435 -1.31 2.60 33.61
C VAL A 435 -0.06 2.83 32.79
N THR A 436 0.98 3.36 33.42
CA THR A 436 2.25 3.63 32.74
C THR A 436 3.28 2.58 33.15
N LEU A 437 3.72 1.77 32.21
CA LEU A 437 4.95 0.99 32.34
C LEU A 437 6.08 1.84 31.76
N GLN A 438 7.14 2.07 32.52
CA GLN A 438 8.24 2.94 32.07
C GLN A 438 9.61 2.44 32.52
N GLY A 439 10.67 3.10 32.03
CA GLY A 439 12.05 2.85 32.42
C GLY A 439 12.89 2.31 31.27
N THR A 440 13.86 1.44 31.59
CA THR A 440 14.82 0.84 30.64
C THR A 440 14.75 -0.70 30.60
N GLY A 441 13.89 -1.30 31.43
CA GLY A 441 13.76 -2.74 31.57
C GLY A 441 12.75 -3.39 30.62
N THR A 442 12.39 -4.64 30.94
CA THR A 442 11.46 -5.45 30.14
C THR A 442 10.25 -5.89 30.98
N PHE A 443 9.05 -5.75 30.43
CA PHE A 443 7.89 -6.50 30.89
C PHE A 443 7.75 -7.73 29.98
N LEU A 444 7.93 -8.93 30.51
CA LEU A 444 7.85 -10.18 29.77
C LEU A 444 6.53 -10.90 30.08
N ASN A 445 5.60 -10.93 29.13
CA ASN A 445 4.34 -11.65 29.26
C ASN A 445 4.42 -13.06 28.65
N ASN A 446 4.56 -14.09 29.47
CA ASN A 446 4.47 -15.50 29.06
C ASN A 446 3.06 -16.10 29.25
N GLY A 447 2.28 -15.56 30.18
CA GLY A 447 0.90 -15.97 30.46
C GLY A 447 -0.13 -15.14 29.71
N THR A 448 -1.15 -14.66 30.43
CA THR A 448 -2.20 -13.81 29.86
C THR A 448 -2.10 -12.40 30.44
N PHE A 449 -2.11 -11.39 29.57
CA PHE A 449 -2.31 -9.99 29.93
C PHE A 449 -3.68 -9.55 29.43
N ASN A 450 -4.61 -9.32 30.33
CA ASN A 450 -5.97 -8.88 30.04
C ASN A 450 -6.06 -7.36 30.20
N HIS A 451 -6.33 -6.66 29.11
CA HIS A 451 -6.62 -5.24 29.14
C HIS A 451 -8.13 -5.04 29.32
N ASN A 452 -8.59 -4.92 30.56
CA ASN A 452 -10.02 -4.84 30.88
C ASN A 452 -10.46 -3.40 31.17
N TYR A 453 -11.66 -3.05 30.70
CA TYR A 453 -12.47 -1.86 31.07
C TYR A 453 -12.51 -0.71 30.04
N GLY A 454 -13.53 0.18 30.14
CA GLY A 454 -13.98 1.12 29.10
C GLY A 454 -14.37 2.52 29.61
N GLY A 455 -13.39 3.23 30.19
CA GLY A 455 -13.49 4.67 30.48
C GLY A 455 -13.00 5.51 29.28
N SER A 456 -13.01 6.84 29.37
CA SER A 456 -12.51 7.70 28.26
C SER A 456 -10.99 7.90 28.24
N ASN A 457 -10.27 7.46 29.29
CA ASN A 457 -8.81 7.57 29.44
C ASN A 457 -8.24 6.30 30.11
N ASP A 458 -8.11 5.21 29.38
CA ASP A 458 -7.74 3.88 29.91
C ASP A 458 -6.55 3.22 29.18
N ASN A 459 -5.58 4.05 28.79
CA ASN A 459 -4.41 3.58 28.05
C ASN A 459 -3.47 2.75 28.93
N LEU A 460 -2.95 1.64 28.39
CA LEU A 460 -1.67 1.08 28.78
C LEU A 460 -0.57 1.88 28.08
N VAL A 461 0.15 2.71 28.83
CA VAL A 461 1.21 3.58 28.32
C VAL A 461 2.57 2.91 28.50
N LEU A 462 3.32 2.75 27.42
CA LEU A 462 4.73 2.31 27.46
C LEU A 462 5.64 3.53 27.30
N GLY A 463 6.36 3.91 28.36
CA GLY A 463 7.22 5.09 28.42
C GLY A 463 8.72 4.79 28.53
N GLY A 464 9.56 5.79 28.27
CA GLY A 464 11.02 5.65 28.35
C GLY A 464 11.61 4.84 27.19
N THR A 465 12.44 3.85 27.48
CA THR A 465 13.05 2.90 26.51
C THR A 465 12.69 1.45 26.82
N MET A 466 11.65 1.25 27.64
CA MET A 466 11.27 -0.09 28.09
C MET A 466 10.76 -0.95 26.92
N THR A 467 10.85 -2.27 27.07
CA THR A 467 10.27 -3.22 26.11
C THR A 467 9.18 -4.04 26.78
N PHE A 468 7.97 -4.03 26.22
CA PHE A 468 6.96 -5.04 26.52
C PHE A 468 7.12 -6.20 25.53
N GLN A 469 7.46 -7.39 26.02
CA GLN A 469 7.58 -8.60 25.21
C GLN A 469 6.40 -9.53 25.48
N ASN A 470 5.54 -9.73 24.49
CA ASN A 470 4.43 -10.66 24.57
C ASN A 470 4.83 -12.02 23.98
N GLN A 471 5.06 -13.04 24.81
CA GLN A 471 5.22 -14.44 24.39
C GLN A 471 3.94 -15.27 24.55
N GLY A 472 3.06 -14.89 25.49
CA GLY A 472 1.75 -15.50 25.73
C GLY A 472 0.61 -14.79 24.99
N THR A 473 -0.47 -14.49 25.71
CA THR A 473 -1.63 -13.78 25.17
C THR A 473 -1.69 -12.36 25.71
N PHE A 474 -1.80 -11.38 24.84
CA PHE A 474 -2.27 -10.03 25.17
C PHE A 474 -3.66 -9.87 24.59
N GLU A 475 -4.63 -9.58 25.45
CA GLU A 475 -6.04 -9.56 25.13
C GLU A 475 -6.61 -8.17 25.39
N PHE A 476 -7.19 -7.56 24.35
CA PHE A 476 -7.99 -6.35 24.49
C PHE A 476 -9.45 -6.72 24.81
N TRP A 477 -9.89 -6.47 26.05
CA TRP A 477 -11.31 -6.54 26.41
C TRP A 477 -11.95 -5.15 26.28
N ASP A 478 -13.09 -5.10 25.59
CA ASP A 478 -13.92 -3.88 25.38
C ASP A 478 -13.19 -2.72 24.66
N ARG A 479 -12.79 -1.64 25.35
CA ARG A 479 -12.27 -0.39 24.73
C ARG A 479 -10.79 -0.07 25.02
N GLY A 480 -10.04 -0.99 25.63
CA GLY A 480 -8.66 -0.70 26.03
C GLY A 480 -7.70 -0.34 24.88
N ASP A 481 -6.80 0.59 25.16
CA ASP A 481 -5.83 1.17 24.22
C ASP A 481 -4.36 1.01 24.65
N LEU A 482 -3.47 0.65 23.73
CA LEU A 482 -2.02 0.59 23.93
C LEU A 482 -1.35 1.85 23.34
N GLN A 483 -0.72 2.65 24.19
CA GLN A 483 -0.06 3.89 23.81
C GLN A 483 1.46 3.79 23.98
N PHE A 484 2.22 4.21 22.96
CA PHE A 484 3.66 4.38 23.01
C PHE A 484 4.02 5.84 23.25
N VAL A 485 4.83 6.10 24.27
CA VAL A 485 5.36 7.42 24.60
C VAL A 485 6.88 7.33 24.69
N ALA A 486 7.60 8.34 24.20
CA ALA A 486 9.03 8.27 24.01
C ALA A 486 9.42 7.04 23.14
N SER A 487 10.49 6.32 23.48
CA SER A 487 11.00 5.17 22.69
C SER A 487 10.55 3.81 23.23
N GLY A 488 9.39 3.74 23.91
CA GLY A 488 8.83 2.48 24.43
C GLY A 488 8.47 1.50 23.31
N LYS A 489 8.74 0.20 23.50
CA LYS A 489 8.60 -0.82 22.45
C LYS A 489 7.62 -1.91 22.84
N PHE A 490 6.78 -2.37 21.92
CA PHE A 490 6.00 -3.61 22.07
C PHE A 490 6.45 -4.66 21.05
N VAL A 491 6.88 -5.81 21.54
CA VAL A 491 7.35 -6.94 20.75
C VAL A 491 6.38 -8.10 20.91
N ASN A 492 5.64 -8.42 19.87
CA ASN A 492 4.75 -9.56 19.82
C ASN A 492 5.49 -10.81 19.30
N ASN A 493 5.65 -11.81 20.17
CA ASN A 493 6.10 -13.16 19.86
C ASN A 493 4.98 -14.20 20.03
N GLY A 494 3.90 -13.87 20.73
CA GLY A 494 2.74 -14.72 21.00
C GLY A 494 1.47 -14.26 20.29
N LEU A 495 0.35 -14.26 21.00
CA LEU A 495 -0.97 -13.86 20.50
C LEU A 495 -1.33 -12.46 21.02
N LEU A 496 -1.57 -11.53 20.11
CA LEU A 496 -2.25 -10.26 20.37
C LEU A 496 -3.66 -10.37 19.82
N GLN A 497 -4.70 -10.23 20.63
CA GLN A 497 -6.05 -10.41 20.14
C GLN A 497 -7.10 -9.47 20.75
N LYS A 498 -8.21 -9.32 20.03
CA LYS A 498 -9.45 -8.69 20.50
C LYS A 498 -10.60 -9.68 20.37
N THR A 499 -11.20 -10.08 21.49
CA THR A 499 -12.28 -11.07 21.52
C THR A 499 -13.69 -10.49 21.72
N ILE A 500 -13.80 -9.23 22.17
CA ILE A 500 -15.08 -8.61 22.53
C ILE A 500 -15.35 -7.40 21.63
N ALA A 501 -16.55 -7.34 21.03
CA ALA A 501 -17.05 -6.16 20.35
C ALA A 501 -17.41 -5.08 21.38
N GLY A 502 -16.44 -4.26 21.76
CA GLY A 502 -16.71 -3.00 22.44
C GLY A 502 -17.42 -1.99 21.55
N ALA A 503 -17.90 -0.89 22.13
CA ALA A 503 -18.54 0.18 21.37
C ALA A 503 -17.54 0.96 20.48
N ASP A 504 -16.27 1.01 20.90
CA ASP A 504 -15.18 1.73 20.24
C ASP A 504 -14.07 0.78 19.77
N PRO A 505 -13.26 1.16 18.76
CA PRO A 505 -12.04 0.43 18.41
C PRO A 505 -11.02 0.44 19.55
N SER A 506 -10.25 -0.64 19.69
CA SER A 506 -9.02 -0.64 20.50
C SER A 506 -7.86 -0.15 19.64
N PHE A 507 -7.08 0.80 20.14
CA PHE A 507 -5.96 1.41 19.43
C PHE A 507 -4.61 0.89 19.95
N VAL A 508 -3.68 0.69 19.04
CA VAL A 508 -2.24 0.57 19.29
C VAL A 508 -1.58 1.75 18.60
N TYR A 509 -1.13 2.77 19.34
CA TYR A 509 -0.73 4.07 18.76
C TYR A 509 0.43 4.73 19.51
N GLY A 510 1.03 5.78 18.92
CA GLY A 510 2.13 6.55 19.53
C GLY A 510 3.44 6.52 18.73
N GLU A 511 4.48 7.17 19.26
CA GLU A 511 5.75 7.44 18.56
C GLU A 511 6.83 6.37 18.77
N ALA A 512 6.51 5.07 18.77
CA ALA A 512 7.54 4.01 18.85
C ALA A 512 7.04 2.59 18.45
N GLY A 513 8.02 1.69 18.26
CA GLY A 513 7.96 0.52 17.38
C GLY A 513 7.23 -0.71 17.91
N PHE A 514 6.02 -0.92 17.41
CA PHE A 514 5.41 -2.25 17.39
C PHE A 514 6.22 -3.21 16.50
N VAL A 515 6.47 -4.42 16.99
CA VAL A 515 7.17 -5.47 16.24
C VAL A 515 6.36 -6.76 16.32
N ALA A 516 5.89 -7.27 15.19
CA ALA A 516 5.34 -8.63 15.07
C ALA A 516 6.44 -9.58 14.57
N ASN A 517 6.98 -10.39 15.48
CA ASN A 517 8.04 -11.35 15.15
C ASN A 517 7.49 -12.63 14.51
N ALA A 518 8.39 -13.42 13.92
CA ALA A 518 8.06 -14.70 13.30
C ALA A 518 7.33 -15.63 14.30
N GLY A 519 6.23 -16.25 13.86
CA GLY A 519 5.41 -17.16 14.67
C GLY A 519 4.36 -16.48 15.55
N SER A 520 4.37 -15.15 15.65
CA SER A 520 3.36 -14.39 16.40
C SER A 520 2.03 -14.28 15.64
N GLN A 521 0.97 -13.92 16.35
CA GLN A 521 -0.37 -13.72 15.80
C GLN A 521 -0.95 -12.38 16.24
N VAL A 522 -1.64 -11.70 15.32
CA VAL A 522 -2.48 -10.52 15.57
C VAL A 522 -3.89 -10.86 15.08
N LEU A 523 -4.86 -10.92 16.00
CA LEU A 523 -6.16 -11.52 15.73
C LEU A 523 -7.32 -10.62 16.20
N SER A 524 -8.22 -10.27 15.29
CA SER A 524 -9.50 -9.65 15.63
C SER A 524 -10.63 -10.68 15.49
N ARG A 525 -11.13 -11.18 16.62
CA ARG A 525 -12.30 -12.10 16.68
C ARG A 525 -13.62 -11.35 16.78
N SER A 526 -13.60 -10.12 17.28
CA SER A 526 -14.79 -9.27 17.42
C SER A 526 -14.37 -7.80 17.58
N GLY A 527 -15.24 -6.86 17.18
CA GLY A 527 -14.94 -5.43 17.24
C GLY A 527 -13.84 -5.00 16.26
N THR A 528 -13.21 -3.87 16.51
CA THR A 528 -12.10 -3.35 15.69
C THR A 528 -10.83 -3.24 16.53
N LEU A 529 -9.73 -3.83 16.06
CA LEU A 529 -8.38 -3.62 16.60
C LEU A 529 -7.60 -2.79 15.57
N ARG A 530 -7.16 -1.60 15.97
CA ARG A 530 -6.48 -0.63 15.11
C ARG A 530 -5.02 -0.48 15.47
N MET A 531 -4.16 -0.83 14.52
CA MET A 531 -2.72 -0.77 14.63
C MET A 531 -2.22 0.52 13.99
N ALA A 532 -2.30 1.65 14.72
CA ALA A 532 -2.02 3.00 14.24
C ALA A 532 -0.60 3.54 14.53
N SER A 533 0.19 2.84 15.36
CA SER A 533 1.57 3.23 15.67
C SER A 533 2.54 3.07 14.50
N GLY A 534 2.17 2.30 13.47
CA GLY A 534 3.16 1.71 12.59
C GLY A 534 4.00 0.62 13.27
N GLY A 535 4.93 0.03 12.54
CA GLY A 535 5.82 -1.01 13.06
C GLY A 535 6.52 -1.84 12.00
N THR A 536 7.12 -2.95 12.45
CA THR A 536 7.71 -3.97 11.58
C THR A 536 6.95 -5.28 11.76
N SER A 537 6.59 -5.94 10.66
CA SER A 537 5.99 -7.27 10.71
C SER A 537 6.83 -8.29 9.93
N ASN A 538 7.07 -9.45 10.52
CA ASN A 538 7.71 -10.58 9.85
C ASN A 538 6.70 -11.34 8.98
N ALA A 539 7.15 -11.94 7.87
CA ALA A 539 6.28 -12.72 6.98
C ALA A 539 5.64 -13.96 7.65
N ALA A 540 6.26 -14.49 8.71
CA ALA A 540 5.70 -15.59 9.51
C ALA A 540 4.82 -15.12 10.68
N ALA A 541 4.58 -13.81 10.84
CA ALA A 541 3.57 -13.29 11.75
C ALA A 541 2.19 -13.32 11.08
N LEU A 542 1.19 -13.93 11.73
CA LEU A 542 -0.14 -14.12 11.15
C LEU A 542 -1.11 -13.03 11.60
N TRP A 543 -1.68 -12.31 10.65
CA TRP A 543 -2.67 -11.26 10.84
C TRP A 543 -4.04 -11.76 10.40
N THR A 544 -4.95 -11.97 11.34
CA THR A 544 -6.25 -12.60 11.07
C THR A 544 -7.43 -11.74 11.54
N ALA A 545 -8.33 -11.41 10.61
CA ALA A 545 -9.63 -10.80 10.90
C ALA A 545 -10.74 -11.85 10.77
N ASN A 546 -11.12 -12.48 11.89
CA ASN A 546 -12.06 -13.62 11.93
C ASN A 546 -13.21 -13.35 12.91
N GLY A 547 -14.11 -12.46 12.52
CA GLY A 547 -15.27 -12.02 13.31
C GLY A 547 -15.23 -10.55 13.72
N GLY A 548 -14.07 -9.89 13.61
CA GLY A 548 -13.89 -8.45 13.75
C GLY A 548 -13.01 -7.85 12.65
N ASN A 549 -12.70 -6.55 12.77
CA ASN A 549 -11.84 -5.80 11.86
C ASN A 549 -10.42 -5.62 12.41
N LEU A 550 -9.44 -5.65 11.52
CA LEU A 550 -8.06 -5.22 11.75
C LEU A 550 -7.76 -3.99 10.91
N ASP A 551 -7.52 -2.86 11.56
CA ASP A 551 -7.18 -1.61 10.87
C ASP A 551 -5.67 -1.42 10.90
N ILE A 552 -5.07 -1.15 9.74
CA ILE A 552 -3.63 -0.92 9.58
C ILE A 552 -3.43 0.57 9.30
N ALA A 553 -2.71 1.26 10.17
CA ALA A 553 -2.34 2.65 9.99
C ALA A 553 -0.92 3.00 10.52
N GLY A 554 -0.40 4.16 10.15
CA GLY A 554 0.96 4.60 10.51
C GLY A 554 2.05 4.04 9.59
N THR A 555 3.31 4.11 10.01
CA THR A 555 4.46 3.72 9.17
C THR A 555 4.82 2.24 9.33
N TRP A 556 4.71 1.45 8.26
CA TRP A 556 4.95 0.00 8.30
C TRP A 556 6.08 -0.46 7.39
N THR A 557 6.82 -1.48 7.85
CA THR A 557 7.83 -2.20 7.05
C THR A 557 7.70 -3.71 7.21
N GLY A 558 8.17 -4.46 6.22
CA GLY A 558 8.18 -5.93 6.24
C GLY A 558 6.97 -6.56 5.56
N THR A 559 6.37 -7.58 6.16
CA THR A 559 5.24 -8.32 5.57
C THR A 559 4.12 -8.50 6.59
N ILE A 560 2.92 -8.06 6.22
CA ILE A 560 1.68 -8.34 6.93
C ILE A 560 0.99 -9.49 6.18
N ALA A 561 1.09 -10.71 6.71
CA ALA A 561 0.56 -11.91 6.09
C ALA A 561 -0.56 -12.53 6.93
N GLY A 562 -1.60 -13.07 6.29
CA GLY A 562 -2.66 -13.79 6.99
C GLY A 562 -3.97 -13.87 6.22
N SER A 563 -5.09 -13.63 6.90
CA SER A 563 -6.42 -13.85 6.33
C SER A 563 -7.48 -12.91 6.90
N SER A 564 -8.50 -12.62 6.10
CA SER A 564 -9.71 -11.96 6.56
C SER A 564 -10.95 -12.76 6.15
N GLY A 565 -12.02 -12.66 6.94
CA GLY A 565 -13.31 -13.22 6.55
C GLY A 565 -13.89 -12.50 5.32
N THR A 566 -14.83 -13.14 4.65
CA THR A 566 -15.50 -12.58 3.45
C THR A 566 -16.70 -11.70 3.79
N ALA A 567 -17.15 -11.70 5.05
CA ALA A 567 -18.25 -10.85 5.50
C ALA A 567 -17.80 -9.38 5.58
N SER A 568 -18.73 -8.45 5.33
CA SER A 568 -18.46 -7.01 5.41
C SER A 568 -18.03 -6.53 6.79
N THR A 569 -18.29 -7.32 7.83
CA THR A 569 -17.95 -7.05 9.23
C THR A 569 -16.60 -7.64 9.66
N THR A 570 -15.88 -8.33 8.77
CA THR A 570 -14.63 -9.05 9.08
C THR A 570 -13.53 -8.71 8.09
N ARG A 571 -12.89 -7.54 8.24
CA ARG A 571 -11.96 -7.02 7.23
C ARG A 571 -10.59 -6.68 7.81
N VAL A 572 -9.55 -6.85 6.99
CA VAL A 572 -8.31 -6.08 7.16
C VAL A 572 -8.47 -4.79 6.36
N ARG A 573 -8.29 -3.63 6.98
CA ARG A 573 -8.58 -2.32 6.38
C ARG A 573 -7.38 -1.39 6.45
N ILE A 574 -7.20 -0.58 5.41
CA ILE A 574 -6.39 0.63 5.45
C ILE A 574 -7.36 1.78 5.68
N THR A 575 -7.27 2.44 6.83
CA THR A 575 -8.27 3.42 7.27
C THR A 575 -7.63 4.56 8.07
N ASP A 576 -8.43 5.60 8.32
CA ASP A 576 -8.00 6.79 9.05
C ASP A 576 -7.55 6.37 10.44
N SER A 577 -6.34 6.76 10.80
CA SER A 577 -5.80 6.54 12.13
C SER A 577 -6.74 7.10 13.21
N GLY A 578 -7.54 8.12 12.89
CA GLY A 578 -8.36 8.88 13.85
C GLY A 578 -7.51 9.70 14.83
N ASN A 579 -6.19 9.67 14.67
CA ASN A 579 -5.21 10.32 15.51
C ASN A 579 -4.60 11.49 14.74
N ALA A 580 -4.86 12.72 15.19
CA ALA A 580 -4.37 13.94 14.57
C ALA A 580 -2.83 14.01 14.46
N SER A 581 -2.08 13.19 15.23
CA SER A 581 -0.61 13.12 15.15
C SER A 581 -0.07 12.24 14.02
N VAL A 582 -0.91 11.48 13.31
CA VAL A 582 -0.50 10.62 12.20
C VAL A 582 -0.94 11.26 10.88
N ALA A 583 0.03 11.76 10.11
CA ALA A 583 -0.20 12.61 8.93
C ALA A 583 -0.69 11.87 7.66
N SER A 584 -0.64 10.54 7.63
CA SER A 584 -1.16 9.69 6.54
C SER A 584 -1.63 8.36 7.09
N ASP A 585 -2.71 7.82 6.56
CA ASP A 585 -3.32 6.58 7.03
C ASP A 585 -2.33 5.42 6.99
N LEU A 586 -1.67 5.18 5.86
CA LEU A 586 -0.58 4.21 5.77
C LEU A 586 0.66 4.85 5.15
N THR A 587 1.78 4.80 5.87
CA THR A 587 3.09 5.14 5.30
C THR A 587 3.90 3.87 5.08
N VAL A 588 4.50 3.72 3.90
CA VAL A 588 5.44 2.64 3.61
C VAL A 588 6.82 3.06 4.10
N GLY A 589 7.38 2.34 5.07
CA GLY A 589 8.74 2.62 5.54
C GLY A 589 9.82 2.16 4.56
N SER A 590 11.08 2.53 4.84
CA SER A 590 12.22 2.42 3.92
C SER A 590 12.58 1.01 3.45
N GLY A 591 12.09 -0.04 4.12
CA GLY A 591 12.25 -1.44 3.70
C GLY A 591 11.16 -1.96 2.76
N GLY A 592 10.17 -1.12 2.40
CA GLY A 592 8.95 -1.55 1.73
C GLY A 592 7.97 -2.28 2.68
N LEU A 593 6.75 -2.48 2.18
CA LEU A 593 5.70 -3.21 2.89
C LEU A 593 5.04 -4.20 1.93
N THR A 594 4.92 -5.46 2.33
CA THR A 594 4.14 -6.47 1.61
C THR A 594 2.86 -6.79 2.36
N LEU A 595 1.73 -6.74 1.69
CA LEU A 595 0.44 -7.19 2.17
C LEU A 595 0.11 -8.53 1.50
N ASN A 596 0.05 -9.60 2.28
CA ASN A 596 -0.28 -10.95 1.83
C ASN A 596 -1.47 -11.50 2.62
N ILE A 597 -2.65 -10.91 2.39
CA ILE A 597 -3.88 -11.30 3.08
C ILE A 597 -4.76 -12.11 2.12
N SER A 598 -5.11 -13.32 2.55
CA SER A 598 -6.04 -14.24 1.89
C SER A 598 -7.49 -14.04 2.36
N GLY A 599 -8.45 -14.79 1.78
CA GLY A 599 -9.86 -14.70 2.14
C GLY A 599 -10.53 -13.45 1.58
N GLY A 600 -11.06 -12.58 2.43
CA GLY A 600 -11.63 -11.29 2.04
C GLY A 600 -10.60 -10.24 1.58
N GLY A 601 -9.32 -10.47 1.84
CA GLY A 601 -8.23 -9.56 1.50
C GLY A 601 -8.13 -8.31 2.37
N VAL A 602 -7.35 -7.35 1.89
CA VAL A 602 -7.24 -5.99 2.40
C VAL A 602 -8.30 -5.12 1.73
N TYR A 603 -8.86 -4.16 2.47
CA TYR A 603 -9.77 -3.14 1.95
C TYR A 603 -9.14 -1.77 2.11
N TRP A 604 -8.90 -1.09 1.01
CA TRP A 604 -8.62 0.33 0.99
C TRP A 604 -9.94 1.05 0.78
N ASP A 605 -10.55 1.48 1.89
CA ASP A 605 -11.84 2.15 1.86
C ASP A 605 -11.71 3.67 1.80
N LYS A 606 -10.68 4.26 2.45
CA LYS A 606 -10.50 5.71 2.57
C LYS A 606 -9.04 6.20 2.52
N LYS A 607 -8.86 7.49 2.18
CA LYS A 607 -7.66 8.34 2.41
C LYS A 607 -6.34 7.86 1.76
N ASP A 608 -5.21 8.35 2.28
CA ASP A 608 -3.92 8.36 1.61
C ASP A 608 -3.02 7.19 2.01
N ILE A 609 -2.48 6.51 1.00
CA ILE A 609 -1.29 5.66 1.13
C ILE A 609 -0.08 6.50 0.70
N LEU A 610 0.80 6.80 1.65
CA LEU A 610 2.07 7.48 1.42
C LEU A 610 3.19 6.46 1.23
N THR A 611 3.64 6.29 0.01
CA THR A 611 4.74 5.36 -0.33
C THR A 611 6.11 5.90 0.06
N GLY A 612 6.29 7.23 0.07
CA GLY A 612 7.58 7.88 0.42
C GLY A 612 8.76 7.40 -0.42
N GLY A 613 8.53 7.10 -1.71
CA GLY A 613 9.52 6.52 -2.63
C GLY A 613 9.71 5.01 -2.51
N ASN A 614 9.03 4.34 -1.58
CA ASN A 614 9.16 2.90 -1.32
C ASN A 614 8.06 2.09 -2.02
N THR A 615 8.19 0.76 -1.99
CA THR A 615 7.21 -0.16 -2.61
C THR A 615 6.23 -0.72 -1.58
N LEU A 616 4.93 -0.53 -1.83
CA LEU A 616 3.84 -1.30 -1.23
C LEU A 616 3.52 -2.48 -2.15
N SER A 617 3.86 -3.71 -1.76
CA SER A 617 3.54 -4.90 -2.54
C SER A 617 2.23 -5.55 -2.10
N ASN A 618 1.31 -5.81 -3.02
CA ASN A 618 0.18 -6.71 -2.78
C ASN A 618 0.52 -8.11 -3.34
N ALA A 619 0.53 -9.11 -2.47
CA ALA A 619 0.67 -10.53 -2.83
C ALA A 619 -0.61 -11.35 -2.60
N GLY A 620 -1.61 -10.76 -1.93
CA GLY A 620 -2.91 -11.39 -1.64
C GLY A 620 -4.06 -10.76 -2.43
N LEU A 621 -5.22 -10.63 -1.80
CA LEU A 621 -6.37 -9.88 -2.33
C LEU A 621 -6.38 -8.46 -1.78
N PHE A 622 -6.49 -7.45 -2.66
CA PHE A 622 -6.55 -6.03 -2.30
C PHE A 622 -7.77 -5.38 -2.95
N ASN A 623 -8.74 -4.97 -2.16
CA ASN A 623 -9.98 -4.36 -2.65
C ASN A 623 -9.91 -2.85 -2.47
N ILE A 624 -10.12 -2.11 -3.54
CA ILE A 624 -10.35 -0.67 -3.56
C ILE A 624 -11.85 -0.47 -3.60
N ILE A 625 -12.40 0.14 -2.54
CA ILE A 625 -13.83 0.36 -2.39
C ILE A 625 -14.08 1.77 -1.88
N ASP A 626 -15.21 2.34 -2.24
CA ASP A 626 -15.77 3.53 -1.63
C ASP A 626 -17.01 3.15 -0.82
N THR A 627 -16.92 3.30 0.50
CA THR A 627 -18.02 2.92 1.42
C THR A 627 -19.01 4.07 1.66
N LEU A 628 -18.60 5.32 1.41
CA LEU A 628 -19.45 6.51 1.49
C LEU A 628 -19.14 7.43 0.30
N ALA A 629 -20.17 7.94 -0.38
CA ALA A 629 -19.97 8.79 -1.54
C ALA A 629 -19.07 10.00 -1.21
N GLY A 630 -17.90 10.07 -1.86
CA GLY A 630 -16.95 11.18 -1.72
C GLY A 630 -15.66 10.89 -0.95
N ASP A 631 -15.41 9.64 -0.50
CA ASP A 631 -14.12 9.32 0.13
C ASP A 631 -12.99 9.33 -0.93
N VAL A 632 -12.06 10.27 -0.80
CA VAL A 632 -10.86 10.38 -1.65
C VAL A 632 -9.82 9.36 -1.20
N LYS A 633 -9.31 8.58 -2.15
CA LYS A 633 -8.21 7.62 -1.94
C LYS A 633 -6.99 8.11 -2.71
N THR A 634 -5.89 8.44 -2.03
CA THR A 634 -4.69 8.97 -2.70
C THR A 634 -3.51 8.01 -2.57
N LEU A 635 -2.90 7.60 -3.68
CA LEU A 635 -1.57 6.98 -3.68
C LEU A 635 -0.55 8.09 -3.95
N ARG A 636 0.32 8.39 -2.98
CA ARG A 636 1.26 9.53 -3.06
C ARG A 636 2.67 9.19 -2.59
N GLY A 637 3.60 10.13 -2.74
CA GLY A 637 5.00 10.01 -2.30
C GLY A 637 5.97 9.43 -3.33
N GLY A 638 5.55 9.23 -4.58
CA GLY A 638 6.42 8.88 -5.72
C GLY A 638 6.99 7.46 -5.74
N GLY A 639 6.51 6.58 -4.85
CA GLY A 639 6.81 5.15 -4.88
C GLY A 639 5.78 4.33 -5.65
N GLU A 640 5.75 3.03 -5.41
CA GLU A 640 4.92 2.09 -6.17
C GLU A 640 3.94 1.29 -5.29
N LEU A 641 2.70 1.12 -5.76
CA LEU A 641 1.83 0.02 -5.37
C LEU A 641 2.02 -1.13 -6.36
N PHE A 642 2.78 -2.15 -5.97
CA PHE A 642 3.15 -3.29 -6.81
C PHE A 642 2.25 -4.51 -6.56
N ASN A 643 1.35 -4.78 -7.49
CA ASN A 643 0.40 -5.90 -7.43
C ASN A 643 0.97 -7.16 -8.10
N THR A 644 1.18 -8.21 -7.30
CA THR A 644 1.51 -9.59 -7.75
C THR A 644 0.38 -10.58 -7.47
N GLY A 645 -0.55 -10.24 -6.57
CA GLY A 645 -1.76 -11.01 -6.28
C GLY A 645 -2.97 -10.55 -7.12
N THR A 646 -4.10 -10.35 -6.45
CA THR A 646 -5.34 -9.83 -7.06
C THR A 646 -5.69 -8.48 -6.46
N LEU A 647 -5.87 -7.47 -7.30
CA LEU A 647 -6.42 -6.17 -6.91
C LEU A 647 -7.79 -5.99 -7.54
N LYS A 648 -8.79 -5.59 -6.76
CA LYS A 648 -10.15 -5.33 -7.24
C LYS A 648 -10.49 -3.86 -7.08
N LEU A 649 -10.88 -3.19 -8.16
CA LEU A 649 -11.50 -1.88 -8.11
C LEU A 649 -13.02 -2.04 -8.14
N LEU A 650 -13.65 -1.94 -6.97
CA LEU A 650 -15.08 -2.18 -6.78
C LEU A 650 -15.91 -0.89 -6.85
N SER A 651 -15.37 0.21 -6.33
CA SER A 651 -15.97 1.55 -6.42
C SER A 651 -14.97 2.66 -6.06
N GLY A 652 -15.31 3.90 -6.41
CA GLY A 652 -14.54 5.09 -6.07
C GLY A 652 -13.45 5.46 -7.06
N THR A 653 -12.88 6.65 -6.87
CA THR A 653 -11.73 7.17 -7.63
C THR A 653 -10.46 7.10 -6.78
N VAL A 654 -9.36 6.69 -7.40
CA VAL A 654 -8.01 6.71 -6.83
C VAL A 654 -7.24 7.89 -7.40
N THR A 655 -6.84 8.84 -6.57
CA THR A 655 -5.92 9.91 -6.93
C THR A 655 -4.49 9.39 -6.90
N LEU A 656 -3.80 9.40 -8.04
CA LEU A 656 -2.35 9.22 -8.11
C LEU A 656 -1.72 10.60 -7.93
N ALA A 657 -0.75 10.72 -7.03
CA ALA A 657 -0.02 11.96 -6.79
C ALA A 657 1.49 11.70 -6.79
N ASP A 658 2.28 12.76 -6.96
CA ASP A 658 3.74 12.73 -6.93
C ASP A 658 4.37 11.72 -7.91
N ASN A 659 3.73 11.48 -9.06
CA ASN A 659 4.12 10.47 -10.05
C ASN A 659 4.15 9.03 -9.51
N SER A 660 3.30 8.72 -8.51
CA SER A 660 3.20 7.37 -7.97
C SER A 660 2.73 6.37 -9.03
N VAL A 661 3.21 5.12 -8.94
CA VAL A 661 2.91 4.08 -9.92
C VAL A 661 2.07 2.97 -9.28
N LEU A 662 0.94 2.63 -9.88
CA LEU A 662 0.25 1.36 -9.62
C LEU A 662 0.72 0.37 -10.68
N ARG A 663 1.57 -0.58 -10.28
CA ARG A 663 2.20 -1.55 -11.17
C ARG A 663 1.58 -2.92 -11.00
N ASN A 664 1.18 -3.57 -12.08
CA ASN A 664 0.54 -4.89 -12.06
C ASN A 664 1.37 -5.96 -12.78
N GLN A 665 1.64 -7.06 -12.07
CA GLN A 665 2.13 -8.33 -12.61
C GLN A 665 1.21 -9.52 -12.27
N GLY A 666 0.21 -9.30 -11.41
CA GLY A 666 -0.84 -10.27 -11.11
C GLY A 666 -2.12 -9.96 -11.89
N SER A 667 -3.26 -9.95 -11.19
CA SER A 667 -4.56 -9.62 -11.75
C SER A 667 -5.12 -8.32 -11.15
N ILE A 668 -5.59 -7.42 -12.00
CA ILE A 668 -6.50 -6.33 -11.62
C ILE A 668 -7.88 -6.66 -12.18
N SER A 669 -8.92 -6.61 -11.35
CA SER A 669 -10.31 -6.71 -11.79
C SER A 669 -11.05 -5.42 -11.51
N ILE A 670 -11.76 -4.89 -12.51
CA ILE A 670 -12.55 -3.66 -12.42
C ILE A 670 -14.02 -4.05 -12.45
N GLU A 671 -14.67 -3.98 -11.30
CA GLU A 671 -16.03 -4.44 -11.03
C GLU A 671 -16.89 -3.28 -10.49
N LEU A 672 -16.93 -2.17 -11.23
CA LEU A 672 -17.63 -0.95 -10.82
C LEU A 672 -19.15 -1.12 -10.93
N GLY A 673 -19.81 -1.46 -9.82
CA GLY A 673 -21.25 -1.72 -9.78
C GLY A 673 -22.13 -0.47 -9.97
N GLY A 674 -23.04 -0.47 -10.94
CA GLY A 674 -24.07 0.57 -11.13
C GLY A 674 -23.53 1.93 -11.60
N THR A 675 -24.38 2.97 -11.62
CA THR A 675 -24.13 4.31 -12.21
C THR A 675 -22.99 5.13 -11.58
N GLY A 676 -22.18 4.55 -10.69
CA GLY A 676 -21.04 5.22 -10.08
C GLY A 676 -19.83 5.27 -11.02
N THR A 677 -19.22 6.44 -11.17
CA THR A 677 -17.91 6.60 -11.80
C THR A 677 -16.81 6.13 -10.86
N GLY A 678 -16.00 5.18 -11.30
CA GLY A 678 -14.75 4.82 -10.63
C GLY A 678 -13.56 5.04 -11.57
N GLY A 679 -12.35 5.14 -11.03
CA GLY A 679 -11.15 5.26 -11.87
C GLY A 679 -10.01 5.99 -11.22
N PHE A 680 -9.21 6.70 -12.01
CA PHE A 680 -7.93 7.27 -11.59
C PHE A 680 -7.84 8.76 -11.93
N THR A 681 -7.27 9.56 -11.04
CA THR A 681 -7.08 11.01 -11.25
C THR A 681 -5.70 11.48 -10.80
N GLY A 682 -5.28 12.69 -11.19
CA GLY A 682 -4.05 13.33 -10.68
C GLY A 682 -2.83 13.21 -11.62
N VAL A 683 -1.69 12.76 -11.08
CA VAL A 683 -0.39 12.63 -11.79
C VAL A 683 0.28 11.30 -11.39
N GLY A 684 0.37 10.35 -12.32
CA GLY A 684 0.92 9.02 -12.05
C GLY A 684 0.55 7.97 -13.09
N THR A 685 1.04 6.75 -12.92
CA THR A 685 0.89 5.70 -13.95
C THR A 685 0.24 4.44 -13.39
N LEU A 686 -0.76 3.91 -14.10
CA LEU A 686 -1.22 2.52 -13.98
C LEU A 686 -0.48 1.70 -15.05
N ASN A 687 0.50 0.89 -14.64
CA ASN A 687 1.34 0.10 -15.54
C ASN A 687 0.99 -1.39 -15.42
N ASN A 688 0.37 -1.97 -16.43
CA ASN A 688 0.15 -3.41 -16.54
C ASN A 688 1.33 -4.07 -17.27
N ASP A 689 2.23 -4.72 -16.55
CA ASP A 689 3.44 -5.34 -17.12
C ASP A 689 3.10 -6.56 -18.01
N THR A 690 4.09 -7.05 -18.78
CA THR A 690 3.97 -8.18 -19.74
C THR A 690 3.42 -9.49 -19.17
N GLY A 691 3.40 -9.68 -17.85
CA GLY A 691 2.76 -10.84 -17.18
C GLY A 691 1.42 -10.53 -16.50
N GLY A 692 1.02 -9.26 -16.41
CA GLY A 692 -0.18 -8.82 -15.72
C GLY A 692 -1.44 -8.93 -16.59
N THR A 693 -2.57 -9.21 -15.93
CA THR A 693 -3.90 -9.17 -16.55
C THR A 693 -4.77 -8.11 -15.89
N LEU A 694 -5.37 -7.23 -16.68
CA LEU A 694 -6.41 -6.29 -16.24
C LEU A 694 -7.74 -6.71 -16.86
N THR A 695 -8.71 -7.08 -16.05
CA THR A 695 -10.04 -7.48 -16.51
C THR A 695 -11.05 -6.39 -16.18
N HIS A 696 -11.61 -5.74 -17.20
CA HIS A 696 -12.68 -4.75 -17.05
C HIS A 696 -14.03 -5.44 -17.17
N VAL A 697 -14.59 -5.83 -16.03
CA VAL A 697 -15.83 -6.61 -15.94
C VAL A 697 -17.04 -5.74 -16.24
N THR A 698 -17.15 -4.58 -15.56
CA THR A 698 -18.30 -3.67 -15.72
C THR A 698 -18.02 -2.24 -15.23
N GLY A 699 -18.95 -1.32 -15.55
CA GLY A 699 -18.98 0.08 -15.12
C GLY A 699 -18.11 1.04 -15.94
N ASN A 700 -18.13 2.33 -15.56
CA ASN A 700 -17.37 3.39 -16.23
C ASN A 700 -16.05 3.64 -15.50
N LEU A 701 -14.94 3.35 -16.19
CA LEU A 701 -13.58 3.61 -15.75
C LEU A 701 -13.11 4.97 -16.28
N THR A 702 -13.01 5.97 -15.40
CA THR A 702 -12.63 7.34 -15.77
C THR A 702 -11.19 7.65 -15.37
N PHE A 703 -10.43 8.22 -16.30
CA PHE A 703 -9.10 8.77 -16.07
C PHE A 703 -9.14 10.29 -16.28
N THR A 704 -8.59 11.06 -15.33
CA THR A 704 -8.59 12.54 -15.41
C THR A 704 -7.26 13.11 -14.91
N GLY A 705 -6.58 13.94 -15.69
CA GLY A 705 -5.36 14.64 -15.30
C GLY A 705 -4.23 14.48 -16.31
N ALA A 706 -3.45 15.54 -16.51
CA ALA A 706 -2.51 15.67 -17.62
C ALA A 706 -1.40 14.61 -17.66
N ASP A 707 -1.08 14.02 -16.51
CA ASP A 707 -0.05 13.00 -16.39
C ASP A 707 -0.60 11.70 -15.80
N VAL A 708 -1.92 11.45 -15.90
CA VAL A 708 -2.47 10.12 -15.62
C VAL A 708 -2.27 9.24 -16.86
N HIS A 709 -1.43 8.22 -16.73
CA HIS A 709 -1.11 7.30 -17.82
C HIS A 709 -1.53 5.87 -17.48
N LEU A 710 -2.38 5.26 -18.29
CA LEU A 710 -2.58 3.82 -18.29
C LEU A 710 -1.73 3.20 -19.40
N LEU A 711 -0.70 2.46 -19.00
CA LEU A 711 0.20 1.75 -19.89
C LEU A 711 -0.06 0.24 -19.81
N ASN A 712 -0.55 -0.35 -20.89
CA ASN A 712 -0.78 -1.79 -20.97
C ASN A 712 0.31 -2.49 -21.78
N LYS A 713 1.18 -3.27 -21.13
CA LYS A 713 2.17 -4.16 -21.76
C LYS A 713 1.78 -5.65 -21.67
N GLY A 714 0.86 -5.99 -20.76
CA GLY A 714 0.28 -7.33 -20.61
C GLY A 714 -1.05 -7.49 -21.34
N THR A 715 -2.00 -8.15 -20.69
CA THR A 715 -3.36 -8.37 -21.23
C THR A 715 -4.37 -7.43 -20.58
N TYR A 716 -5.15 -6.72 -21.39
CA TYR A 716 -6.37 -6.01 -20.97
C TYR A 716 -7.59 -6.75 -21.53
N ASP A 717 -8.30 -7.49 -20.68
CA ASP A 717 -9.53 -8.21 -21.02
C ASP A 717 -10.76 -7.34 -20.75
N TRP A 718 -11.32 -6.77 -21.80
CA TRP A 718 -12.47 -5.87 -21.74
C TRP A 718 -13.76 -6.65 -21.98
N ILE A 719 -14.55 -6.81 -20.93
CA ILE A 719 -15.81 -7.55 -20.94
C ILE A 719 -17.00 -6.59 -21.12
N SER A 720 -17.04 -5.49 -20.37
CA SER A 720 -18.05 -4.47 -20.58
C SER A 720 -17.64 -3.14 -19.97
N GLY A 721 -18.36 -2.08 -20.35
CA GLY A 721 -18.25 -0.77 -19.71
C GLY A 721 -17.70 0.31 -20.62
N THR A 722 -17.37 1.44 -20.01
CA THR A 722 -16.86 2.62 -20.69
C THR A 722 -15.48 2.95 -20.13
N ILE A 723 -14.54 3.30 -21.01
CA ILE A 723 -13.27 3.94 -20.65
C ILE A 723 -13.41 5.41 -21.00
N THR A 724 -13.34 6.28 -20.01
CA THR A 724 -13.42 7.74 -20.18
C THR A 724 -12.05 8.36 -19.93
N LEU A 725 -11.50 9.11 -20.88
CA LEU A 725 -10.23 9.85 -20.73
C LEU A 725 -10.48 11.35 -20.83
N ASN A 726 -10.22 12.07 -19.74
CA ASN A 726 -10.42 13.52 -19.61
C ASN A 726 -9.08 14.25 -19.41
N THR A 727 -9.12 15.58 -19.59
CA THR A 727 -8.06 16.58 -19.34
C THR A 727 -6.65 16.00 -19.29
N GLY A 728 -6.13 15.62 -20.47
CA GLY A 728 -4.76 15.18 -20.71
C GLY A 728 -4.39 13.75 -20.28
N ALA A 729 -5.35 12.93 -19.82
CA ALA A 729 -5.09 11.52 -19.53
C ALA A 729 -4.72 10.73 -20.79
N THR A 730 -3.78 9.79 -20.66
CA THR A 730 -3.32 8.93 -21.77
C THR A 730 -3.60 7.47 -21.48
N TRP A 731 -4.09 6.75 -22.47
CA TRP A 731 -4.17 5.29 -22.48
C TRP A 731 -3.33 4.75 -23.64
N GLU A 732 -2.27 4.02 -23.33
CA GLU A 732 -1.37 3.43 -24.31
C GLU A 732 -1.36 1.91 -24.18
N ASN A 733 -1.72 1.23 -25.26
CA ASN A 733 -1.58 -0.21 -25.40
C ASN A 733 -0.30 -0.57 -26.15
N GLN A 734 0.63 -1.25 -25.47
CA GLN A 734 1.83 -1.90 -26.03
C GLN A 734 1.74 -3.44 -25.99
N GLY A 735 0.75 -4.00 -25.29
CA GLY A 735 0.48 -5.43 -25.14
C GLY A 735 -0.76 -5.86 -25.92
N THR A 736 -1.62 -6.67 -25.30
CA THR A 736 -2.85 -7.18 -25.93
C THR A 736 -4.09 -6.63 -25.25
N VAL A 737 -5.05 -6.12 -26.02
CA VAL A 737 -6.42 -5.83 -25.59
C VAL A 737 -7.33 -6.89 -26.19
N ILE A 738 -8.22 -7.46 -25.39
CA ILE A 738 -9.17 -8.50 -25.79
C ILE A 738 -10.58 -7.97 -25.57
N ILE A 739 -11.43 -8.04 -26.59
CA ILE A 739 -12.84 -7.65 -26.56
C ILE A 739 -13.65 -8.87 -27.04
N ASN A 740 -14.10 -9.68 -26.09
CA ASN A 740 -14.75 -10.98 -26.34
C ASN A 740 -16.16 -11.11 -25.76
N ALA A 741 -16.76 -10.02 -25.26
CA ALA A 741 -18.10 -10.01 -24.69
C ALA A 741 -19.11 -9.24 -25.56
N THR A 742 -20.40 -9.55 -25.43
CA THR A 742 -21.47 -9.02 -26.29
C THR A 742 -21.98 -7.64 -25.88
N SER A 743 -21.54 -7.12 -24.74
CA SER A 743 -21.89 -5.77 -24.27
C SER A 743 -21.26 -4.68 -25.15
N ALA A 744 -21.79 -3.46 -25.10
CA ALA A 744 -21.17 -2.31 -25.75
C ALA A 744 -19.92 -1.86 -24.99
N HIS A 745 -18.89 -1.47 -25.73
CA HIS A 745 -17.59 -1.03 -25.24
C HIS A 745 -17.38 0.40 -25.73
N ASN A 746 -17.26 1.35 -24.82
CA ASN A 746 -17.23 2.76 -25.19
C ASN A 746 -15.89 3.39 -24.81
N PHE A 747 -15.26 4.07 -25.75
CA PHE A 747 -14.26 5.08 -25.49
C PHE A 747 -14.94 6.45 -25.43
N ALA A 748 -14.77 7.15 -24.32
CA ALA A 748 -15.32 8.46 -24.06
C ALA A 748 -14.21 9.44 -23.62
N GLY A 749 -14.50 10.73 -23.68
CA GLY A 749 -13.59 11.75 -23.18
C GLY A 749 -14.13 13.16 -23.40
N ASP A 750 -13.43 14.14 -22.85
CA ASP A 750 -13.69 15.57 -23.07
C ASP A 750 -12.98 16.12 -24.33
N GLY A 751 -12.34 15.23 -25.10
CA GLY A 751 -11.60 15.53 -26.33
C GLY A 751 -10.13 15.91 -26.12
N THR A 752 -9.62 15.86 -24.89
CA THR A 752 -8.21 16.15 -24.59
C THR A 752 -7.37 14.93 -24.21
N GLY A 753 -8.03 13.82 -23.87
CA GLY A 753 -7.35 12.56 -23.58
C GLY A 753 -6.86 11.86 -24.85
N THR A 754 -5.79 11.07 -24.74
CA THR A 754 -5.18 10.33 -25.86
C THR A 754 -5.40 8.83 -25.71
N LEU A 755 -5.99 8.19 -26.74
CA LEU A 755 -6.07 6.73 -26.87
C LEU A 755 -5.09 6.28 -27.95
N LYS A 756 -4.15 5.43 -27.57
CA LYS A 756 -3.11 4.95 -28.48
C LYS A 756 -2.95 3.43 -28.40
N ASN A 757 -3.10 2.75 -29.53
CA ASN A 757 -2.53 1.43 -29.74
C ASN A 757 -1.14 1.59 -30.37
N ALA A 758 -0.08 1.41 -29.59
CA ALA A 758 1.29 1.60 -30.04
C ALA A 758 1.72 0.52 -31.04
N ALA A 759 2.88 0.70 -31.69
CA ALA A 759 3.36 -0.18 -32.75
C ALA A 759 3.47 -1.68 -32.35
N THR A 760 3.73 -1.97 -31.08
CA THR A 760 3.77 -3.36 -30.55
C THR A 760 2.42 -3.85 -30.05
N GLY A 761 1.45 -2.95 -29.89
CA GLY A 761 0.14 -3.21 -29.32
C GLY A 761 -0.78 -3.94 -30.30
N THR A 762 -1.57 -4.86 -29.77
CA THR A 762 -2.61 -5.59 -30.48
C THR A 762 -3.96 -5.39 -29.82
N VAL A 763 -5.00 -5.08 -30.59
CA VAL A 763 -6.41 -5.07 -30.15
C VAL A 763 -7.14 -6.19 -30.87
N ASN A 764 -7.68 -7.16 -30.14
CA ASN A 764 -8.44 -8.28 -30.67
C ASN A 764 -9.90 -8.14 -30.29
N TRP A 765 -10.76 -7.87 -31.26
CA TRP A 765 -12.19 -7.75 -31.08
C TRP A 765 -12.91 -8.88 -31.83
N SER A 766 -13.50 -9.83 -31.10
CA SER A 766 -14.06 -11.06 -31.69
C SER A 766 -15.54 -11.31 -31.38
N SER A 767 -16.13 -10.59 -30.41
CA SER A 767 -17.53 -10.73 -30.04
C SER A 767 -18.46 -9.72 -30.73
N ALA A 768 -19.73 -10.06 -30.87
CA ALA A 768 -20.72 -9.20 -31.54
C ALA A 768 -21.08 -7.89 -30.79
N GLY A 769 -20.44 -7.58 -29.65
CA GLY A 769 -20.65 -6.33 -28.93
C GLY A 769 -20.15 -5.12 -29.73
N ALA A 770 -20.81 -3.96 -29.59
CA ALA A 770 -20.39 -2.74 -30.29
C ALA A 770 -19.13 -2.13 -29.68
N LEU A 771 -18.24 -1.61 -30.52
CA LEU A 771 -17.10 -0.78 -30.12
C LEU A 771 -17.41 0.67 -30.52
N ASN A 772 -17.43 1.60 -29.56
CA ASN A 772 -17.86 2.97 -29.79
C ASN A 772 -16.73 3.95 -29.47
N ILE A 773 -16.40 4.84 -30.41
CA ILE A 773 -15.56 6.03 -30.17
C ILE A 773 -16.50 7.22 -30.10
N ASN A 774 -16.69 7.76 -28.90
CA ASN A 774 -17.64 8.84 -28.64
C ASN A 774 -17.12 10.19 -29.13
N ALA A 775 -18.01 11.19 -29.14
CA ALA A 775 -17.73 12.51 -29.70
C ALA A 775 -16.49 13.16 -29.08
N GLY A 776 -15.68 13.80 -29.92
CA GLY A 776 -14.43 14.46 -29.53
C GLY A 776 -13.25 13.52 -29.26
N VAL A 777 -13.44 12.20 -29.26
CA VAL A 777 -12.38 11.23 -28.96
C VAL A 777 -11.61 10.87 -30.23
N THR A 778 -10.28 10.82 -30.12
CA THR A 778 -9.40 10.26 -31.15
C THR A 778 -8.79 8.94 -30.67
N PHE A 779 -8.99 7.87 -31.44
CA PHE A 779 -8.26 6.61 -31.29
C PHE A 779 -7.17 6.55 -32.35
N SER A 780 -5.90 6.50 -31.93
CA SER A 780 -4.76 6.31 -32.82
C SER A 780 -4.25 4.86 -32.77
N ASN A 781 -4.14 4.22 -33.93
CA ASN A 781 -3.58 2.89 -34.10
C ASN A 781 -2.27 2.94 -34.89
N ASP A 782 -1.15 2.72 -34.21
CA ASP A 782 0.16 2.45 -34.83
C ASP A 782 0.47 0.94 -34.89
N GLY A 783 -0.24 0.12 -34.10
CA GLY A 783 -0.07 -1.34 -34.01
C GLY A 783 -1.05 -2.13 -34.87
N THR A 784 -1.55 -3.25 -34.34
CA THR A 784 -2.52 -4.12 -35.01
C THR A 784 -3.90 -4.09 -34.36
N VAL A 785 -4.95 -3.86 -35.14
CA VAL A 785 -6.35 -4.06 -34.71
C VAL A 785 -6.94 -5.22 -35.52
N ASN A 786 -7.30 -6.32 -34.85
CA ASN A 786 -7.98 -7.46 -35.43
C ASN A 786 -9.48 -7.37 -35.11
N TRP A 787 -10.26 -6.97 -36.11
CA TRP A 787 -11.70 -6.92 -36.08
C TRP A 787 -12.29 -8.21 -36.67
N ASN A 788 -12.55 -9.17 -35.79
CA ASN A 788 -13.17 -10.46 -36.09
C ASN A 788 -14.62 -10.56 -35.55
N ALA A 789 -15.14 -9.49 -34.98
CA ALA A 789 -16.47 -9.35 -34.44
C ALA A 789 -17.55 -9.02 -35.49
N ASN A 790 -18.74 -9.59 -35.35
CA ASN A 790 -19.92 -9.19 -36.15
C ASN A 790 -20.64 -7.94 -35.58
N GLY A 791 -20.05 -7.28 -34.59
CA GLY A 791 -20.61 -6.09 -33.94
C GLY A 791 -20.45 -4.82 -34.78
N VAL A 792 -20.93 -3.70 -34.24
CA VAL A 792 -20.85 -2.38 -34.86
C VAL A 792 -19.66 -1.60 -34.28
N PHE A 793 -18.77 -1.12 -35.13
CA PHE A 793 -17.75 -0.13 -34.80
C PHE A 793 -18.34 1.26 -35.07
N ASN A 794 -18.70 2.00 -34.03
CA ASN A 794 -19.27 3.34 -34.15
C ASN A 794 -18.18 4.41 -33.94
N ILE A 795 -18.14 5.39 -34.84
CA ILE A 795 -17.37 6.62 -34.74
C ILE A 795 -18.38 7.76 -34.68
N ALA A 796 -18.50 8.41 -33.52
CA ALA A 796 -19.46 9.48 -33.30
C ALA A 796 -19.09 10.79 -34.02
N THR A 797 -19.97 11.80 -33.94
CA THR A 797 -19.70 13.14 -34.48
C THR A 797 -18.45 13.72 -33.85
N SER A 798 -17.56 14.32 -34.64
CA SER A 798 -16.24 14.84 -34.22
C SER A 798 -15.26 13.82 -33.62
N ALA A 799 -15.62 12.53 -33.64
CA ALA A 799 -14.70 11.46 -33.26
C ALA A 799 -13.84 11.06 -34.45
N THR A 800 -12.63 10.57 -34.15
CA THR A 800 -11.66 10.17 -35.18
C THR A 800 -11.07 8.81 -34.83
N PHE A 801 -11.00 7.91 -35.83
CA PHE A 801 -10.15 6.72 -35.78
C PHE A 801 -9.03 6.87 -36.79
N ASP A 802 -7.79 6.90 -36.32
CA ASP A 802 -6.59 7.12 -37.12
C ASP A 802 -5.76 5.85 -37.16
N ASN A 803 -5.71 5.19 -38.31
CA ASN A 803 -4.89 4.01 -38.52
C ASN A 803 -3.59 4.35 -39.26
N ASN A 804 -2.47 4.33 -38.56
CA ASN A 804 -1.11 4.34 -39.12
C ASN A 804 -0.50 2.93 -39.22
N GLY A 805 -1.03 1.98 -38.44
CA GLY A 805 -0.59 0.59 -38.38
C GLY A 805 -1.39 -0.33 -39.31
N THR A 806 -1.83 -1.47 -38.80
CA THR A 806 -2.63 -2.46 -39.53
C THR A 806 -3.99 -2.67 -38.88
N VAL A 807 -5.06 -2.63 -39.69
CA VAL A 807 -6.40 -3.07 -39.30
C VAL A 807 -6.77 -4.28 -40.15
N ASN A 808 -7.10 -5.40 -39.51
CA ASN A 808 -7.59 -6.61 -40.16
C ASN A 808 -9.08 -6.78 -39.85
N TRP A 809 -9.94 -6.53 -40.84
CA TRP A 809 -11.38 -6.68 -40.74
C TRP A 809 -11.81 -8.01 -41.36
N GLY A 810 -11.92 -9.05 -40.53
CA GLY A 810 -12.16 -10.43 -40.95
C GLY A 810 -13.62 -10.90 -40.97
N SER A 811 -14.51 -10.19 -40.27
CA SER A 811 -15.89 -10.59 -39.99
C SER A 811 -16.93 -9.78 -40.76
N SER A 812 -18.23 -10.16 -40.64
CA SER A 812 -19.36 -9.44 -41.24
C SER A 812 -19.81 -8.22 -40.42
N GLY A 813 -18.87 -7.52 -39.79
CA GLY A 813 -19.16 -6.37 -38.92
C GLY A 813 -19.67 -5.13 -39.66
N PHE A 814 -20.09 -4.12 -38.90
CA PHE A 814 -20.53 -2.81 -39.41
C PHE A 814 -19.59 -1.71 -38.93
N LEU A 815 -19.10 -0.83 -39.81
CA LEU A 815 -18.43 0.43 -39.44
C LEU A 815 -19.41 1.56 -39.67
N SER A 816 -19.80 2.26 -38.61
CA SER A 816 -20.75 3.38 -38.65
C SER A 816 -20.03 4.67 -38.28
N ILE A 817 -19.97 5.62 -39.21
CA ILE A 817 -19.29 6.92 -39.05
C ILE A 817 -20.35 8.02 -39.06
N ALA A 818 -20.67 8.59 -37.90
CA ALA A 818 -21.65 9.65 -37.78
C ALA A 818 -21.23 10.92 -38.54
N SER A 819 -22.18 11.81 -38.83
CA SER A 819 -21.90 13.10 -39.47
C SER A 819 -20.85 13.87 -38.67
N GLY A 820 -19.79 14.33 -39.35
CA GLY A 820 -18.63 14.99 -38.74
C GLY A 820 -17.63 14.07 -38.04
N GLY A 821 -17.84 12.75 -38.02
CA GLY A 821 -16.83 11.77 -37.62
C GLY A 821 -15.95 11.33 -38.80
N THR A 822 -14.75 10.83 -38.50
CA THR A 822 -13.76 10.44 -39.51
C THR A 822 -13.11 9.09 -39.20
N PHE A 823 -13.04 8.20 -40.19
CA PHE A 823 -12.13 7.07 -40.21
C PHE A 823 -10.99 7.40 -41.19
N ARG A 824 -9.76 7.48 -40.72
CA ARG A 824 -8.57 7.73 -41.55
C ARG A 824 -7.65 6.53 -41.55
N ASN A 825 -7.31 6.07 -42.75
CA ASN A 825 -6.33 5.01 -42.97
C ASN A 825 -5.09 5.60 -43.64
N ASP A 826 -4.04 5.83 -42.87
CA ASP A 826 -2.70 6.19 -43.33
C ASP A 826 -1.78 4.95 -43.47
N GLY A 827 -2.10 3.86 -42.78
CA GLY A 827 -1.40 2.57 -42.80
C GLY A 827 -2.03 1.54 -43.75
N VAL A 828 -2.30 0.34 -43.24
CA VAL A 828 -2.90 -0.78 -43.99
C VAL A 828 -4.23 -1.17 -43.40
N LEU A 829 -5.27 -1.24 -44.23
CA LEU A 829 -6.57 -1.82 -43.90
C LEU A 829 -6.82 -3.04 -44.79
N ASN A 830 -6.93 -4.20 -44.16
CA ASN A 830 -7.18 -5.48 -44.82
C ASN A 830 -8.62 -5.92 -44.56
N LEU A 831 -9.41 -6.04 -45.62
CA LEU A 831 -10.68 -6.75 -45.60
C LEU A 831 -10.44 -8.13 -46.18
N THR A 832 -10.24 -9.13 -45.31
CA THR A 832 -9.89 -10.50 -45.69
C THR A 832 -10.96 -11.48 -45.20
N GLY A 833 -11.46 -12.36 -46.07
CA GLY A 833 -12.42 -13.42 -45.73
C GLY A 833 -13.83 -13.20 -46.28
N ASN A 834 -14.64 -14.26 -46.26
CA ASN A 834 -15.85 -14.41 -47.07
C ASN A 834 -17.13 -13.88 -46.40
N ALA A 835 -17.12 -12.62 -46.00
CA ALA A 835 -18.22 -12.00 -45.28
C ALA A 835 -18.56 -10.61 -45.84
N ASN A 836 -19.86 -10.34 -46.01
CA ASN A 836 -20.33 -8.99 -46.32
C ASN A 836 -20.04 -8.06 -45.14
N ARG A 837 -19.44 -6.92 -45.44
CA ARG A 837 -19.11 -5.86 -44.48
C ARG A 837 -19.91 -4.64 -44.82
N SER A 838 -20.21 -3.82 -43.82
CA SER A 838 -21.01 -2.64 -44.05
C SER A 838 -20.35 -1.37 -43.54
N LEU A 839 -20.38 -0.33 -44.37
CA LEU A 839 -20.05 1.05 -44.04
C LEU A 839 -21.36 1.82 -43.87
N SER A 840 -21.56 2.54 -42.78
CA SER A 840 -22.77 3.34 -42.54
C SER A 840 -22.42 4.68 -41.90
N GLY A 841 -23.43 5.51 -41.71
CA GLY A 841 -23.35 6.92 -41.32
C GLY A 841 -22.97 7.90 -42.44
N ALA A 842 -23.13 9.18 -42.13
CA ALA A 842 -22.89 10.32 -43.04
C ALA A 842 -21.51 10.98 -42.82
N GLY A 843 -20.58 10.29 -42.16
CA GLY A 843 -19.23 10.76 -41.91
C GLY A 843 -18.27 10.55 -43.08
N THR A 844 -16.98 10.73 -42.80
CA THR A 844 -15.92 10.63 -43.82
C THR A 844 -15.05 9.39 -43.58
N PHE A 845 -14.84 8.62 -44.64
CA PHE A 845 -13.80 7.61 -44.73
C PHE A 845 -12.67 8.13 -45.63
N GLU A 846 -11.44 8.20 -45.13
CA GLU A 846 -10.26 8.65 -45.87
C GLU A 846 -9.23 7.51 -45.94
N ASN A 847 -8.88 7.10 -47.16
CA ASN A 847 -7.79 6.16 -47.40
C ASN A 847 -6.59 6.89 -47.99
N ASN A 848 -5.57 7.18 -47.18
CA ASN A 848 -4.29 7.74 -47.60
C ASN A 848 -3.21 6.65 -47.81
N GLY A 849 -3.33 5.54 -47.10
CA GLY A 849 -2.44 4.38 -47.18
C GLY A 849 -2.94 3.31 -48.16
N THR A 850 -2.90 2.05 -47.72
CA THR A 850 -3.34 0.89 -48.51
C THR A 850 -4.63 0.30 -47.96
N PHE A 851 -5.65 0.19 -48.81
CA PHE A 851 -6.89 -0.53 -48.56
C PHE A 851 -6.87 -1.81 -49.41
N ASN A 852 -6.75 -2.97 -48.78
CA ASN A 852 -6.80 -4.27 -49.43
C ASN A 852 -8.18 -4.88 -49.28
N PHE A 853 -8.95 -4.87 -50.36
CA PHE A 853 -10.22 -5.57 -50.45
C PHE A 853 -10.00 -6.92 -51.11
N ALA A 854 -9.71 -7.94 -50.30
CA ALA A 854 -9.34 -9.27 -50.76
C ALA A 854 -10.38 -10.31 -50.33
N ALA A 855 -11.15 -10.79 -51.29
CA ALA A 855 -12.32 -11.60 -51.06
C ALA A 855 -12.25 -12.89 -51.91
N SER A 856 -12.59 -14.04 -51.31
CA SER A 856 -12.36 -15.38 -51.88
C SER A 856 -13.64 -16.19 -52.14
N GLY A 857 -14.82 -15.56 -52.07
CA GLY A 857 -16.13 -16.22 -52.27
C GLY A 857 -17.22 -15.28 -52.80
N ALA A 858 -18.47 -15.78 -52.84
CA ALA A 858 -19.64 -15.08 -53.38
C ALA A 858 -20.38 -14.16 -52.37
N ASN A 859 -19.93 -14.08 -51.11
CA ASN A 859 -20.57 -13.31 -50.03
C ASN A 859 -19.61 -12.25 -49.51
N ASP A 860 -19.07 -11.45 -50.43
CA ASP A 860 -17.79 -10.79 -50.28
C ASP A 860 -17.92 -9.29 -50.54
N ASN A 861 -19.08 -8.72 -50.17
CA ASN A 861 -19.42 -7.35 -50.50
C ASN A 861 -18.97 -6.38 -49.41
N LEU A 862 -18.53 -5.19 -49.82
CA LEU A 862 -18.51 -4.01 -48.96
C LEU A 862 -19.77 -3.22 -49.26
N GLU A 863 -20.59 -2.91 -48.26
CA GLU A 863 -21.89 -2.27 -48.47
C GLU A 863 -21.97 -0.92 -47.75
N SER A 864 -22.12 0.18 -48.49
CA SER A 864 -22.54 1.44 -47.90
C SER A 864 -24.04 1.37 -47.59
N LEU A 865 -24.47 1.63 -46.35
CA LEU A 865 -25.86 1.43 -45.91
C LEU A 865 -26.64 2.72 -45.62
N THR A 866 -26.00 3.89 -45.63
CA THR A 866 -26.68 5.17 -45.36
C THR A 866 -26.24 6.28 -46.31
N ALA A 867 -27.20 7.11 -46.73
CA ALA A 867 -26.98 8.26 -47.58
C ALA A 867 -26.15 9.36 -46.87
N GLY A 868 -25.38 10.14 -47.63
CA GLY A 868 -24.71 11.37 -47.18
C GLY A 868 -23.26 11.21 -46.71
N GLY A 869 -22.71 9.99 -46.68
CA GLY A 869 -21.30 9.75 -46.35
C GLY A 869 -20.36 9.98 -47.53
N LYS A 870 -19.07 10.18 -47.22
CA LYS A 870 -17.99 10.40 -48.21
C LYS A 870 -16.90 9.35 -48.03
N PHE A 871 -16.47 8.70 -49.12
CA PHE A 871 -15.26 7.91 -49.18
C PHE A 871 -14.24 8.62 -50.09
N THR A 872 -13.07 8.96 -49.56
CA THR A 872 -11.98 9.55 -50.36
C THR A 872 -10.79 8.60 -50.38
N ASN A 873 -10.39 8.15 -51.57
CA ASN A 873 -9.17 7.38 -51.77
C ASN A 873 -8.04 8.29 -52.28
N ASN A 874 -7.10 8.65 -51.41
CA ASN A 874 -5.86 9.37 -51.76
C ASN A 874 -4.68 8.42 -52.01
N GLY A 875 -4.71 7.23 -51.40
CA GLY A 875 -3.68 6.18 -51.53
C GLY A 875 -4.04 5.10 -52.53
N THR A 876 -3.85 3.84 -52.15
CA THR A 876 -4.15 2.66 -52.98
C THR A 876 -5.35 1.90 -52.45
N PHE A 877 -6.34 1.68 -53.31
CA PHE A 877 -7.48 0.79 -53.08
C PHE A 877 -7.34 -0.44 -53.98
N ASN A 878 -7.01 -1.59 -53.40
CA ASN A 878 -6.81 -2.84 -54.13
C ASN A 878 -8.08 -3.70 -54.07
N PHE A 879 -8.68 -3.99 -55.22
CA PHE A 879 -9.58 -5.13 -55.39
C PHE A 879 -8.74 -6.36 -55.74
N VAL A 880 -8.71 -7.36 -54.87
CA VAL A 880 -8.01 -8.63 -55.10
C VAL A 880 -9.06 -9.73 -55.23
N GLY A 881 -9.14 -10.35 -56.41
CA GLY A 881 -10.20 -11.30 -56.76
C GLY A 881 -11.37 -10.62 -57.49
N ILE A 882 -12.59 -10.89 -57.04
CA ILE A 882 -13.85 -10.35 -57.60
C ILE A 882 -14.76 -9.74 -56.51
N PRO A 883 -14.28 -8.81 -55.66
CA PRO A 883 -15.13 -8.22 -54.62
C PRO A 883 -16.08 -7.15 -55.18
N ASP A 884 -17.24 -7.00 -54.55
CA ASP A 884 -18.20 -5.94 -54.91
C ASP A 884 -18.29 -4.87 -53.84
N TYR A 885 -18.30 -3.60 -54.24
CA TYR A 885 -18.62 -2.47 -53.38
C TYR A 885 -19.97 -1.87 -53.75
N ARG A 886 -20.99 -2.14 -52.91
CA ARG A 886 -22.29 -1.47 -52.99
C ARG A 886 -22.19 -0.05 -52.44
N ILE A 887 -22.46 0.95 -53.26
CA ILE A 887 -22.64 2.36 -52.87
C ILE A 887 -24.13 2.67 -52.97
N ILE A 888 -24.68 3.47 -52.05
CA ILE A 888 -26.11 3.82 -52.08
C ILE A 888 -26.36 5.30 -52.38
N SER A 889 -27.61 5.67 -52.64
CA SER A 889 -27.95 7.04 -53.00
C SER A 889 -27.49 8.07 -51.97
N GLY A 890 -26.86 9.15 -52.43
CA GLY A 890 -26.29 10.20 -51.60
C GLY A 890 -24.90 9.90 -51.05
N TYR A 891 -24.30 8.74 -51.36
CA TYR A 891 -22.92 8.41 -50.99
C TYR A 891 -21.98 8.69 -52.18
N THR A 892 -20.82 9.29 -51.90
CA THR A 892 -19.81 9.60 -52.93
C THR A 892 -18.50 8.87 -52.66
N PHE A 893 -18.04 8.10 -53.64
CA PHE A 893 -16.68 7.57 -53.68
C PHE A 893 -15.83 8.44 -54.62
N THR A 894 -14.85 9.13 -54.06
CA THR A 894 -13.89 9.94 -54.82
C THR A 894 -12.53 9.25 -54.82
N ASN A 895 -12.02 8.91 -56.00
CA ASN A 895 -10.67 8.42 -56.20
C ASN A 895 -9.74 9.56 -56.63
N LEU A 896 -8.80 9.93 -55.78
CA LEU A 896 -7.69 10.84 -56.07
C LEU A 896 -6.35 10.10 -56.27
N GLY A 897 -6.21 8.92 -55.67
CA GLY A 897 -5.05 8.02 -55.80
C GLY A 897 -5.24 6.94 -56.87
N THR A 898 -5.01 5.68 -56.48
CA THR A 898 -5.11 4.52 -57.39
C THR A 898 -6.15 3.53 -56.89
N VAL A 899 -7.10 3.16 -57.75
CA VAL A 899 -7.90 1.93 -57.63
C VAL A 899 -7.22 0.88 -58.50
N ASN A 900 -6.70 -0.16 -57.89
CA ASN A 900 -6.02 -1.26 -58.58
C ASN A 900 -6.88 -2.51 -58.48
N VAL A 901 -7.12 -3.18 -59.61
CA VAL A 901 -7.93 -4.40 -59.68
C VAL A 901 -7.07 -5.53 -60.19
N THR A 902 -6.97 -6.59 -59.41
CA THR A 902 -6.19 -7.79 -59.74
C THR A 902 -7.06 -9.03 -59.48
N ALA A 903 -7.68 -9.56 -60.54
CA ALA A 903 -8.36 -10.84 -60.45
C ALA A 903 -7.37 -12.00 -60.45
N THR A 904 -7.63 -13.04 -59.65
CA THR A 904 -6.76 -14.23 -59.55
C THR A 904 -7.21 -15.38 -60.46
N SER A 905 -8.31 -15.22 -61.20
CA SER A 905 -8.88 -16.22 -62.12
C SER A 905 -9.62 -15.56 -63.30
N ASN A 906 -9.86 -16.32 -64.38
CA ASN A 906 -10.61 -15.90 -65.57
C ASN A 906 -12.14 -15.78 -65.34
N SER A 907 -12.58 -15.40 -64.14
CA SER A 907 -14.01 -15.23 -63.85
C SER A 907 -14.62 -14.13 -64.73
N THR A 908 -15.84 -14.35 -65.23
CA THR A 908 -16.64 -13.32 -65.90
C THR A 908 -17.32 -12.39 -64.91
N ASP A 909 -17.26 -12.71 -63.62
CA ASP A 909 -17.78 -11.86 -62.57
C ASP A 909 -16.88 -10.62 -62.40
N ALA A 910 -17.51 -9.46 -62.22
CA ALA A 910 -16.81 -8.19 -62.19
C ALA A 910 -16.52 -7.81 -60.74
N ALA A 911 -15.30 -7.40 -60.43
CA ALA A 911 -15.13 -6.51 -59.27
C ALA A 911 -15.85 -5.20 -59.60
N GLN A 912 -16.80 -4.77 -58.78
CA GLN A 912 -17.69 -3.68 -59.19
C GLN A 912 -18.03 -2.68 -58.11
N PHE A 913 -18.31 -1.46 -58.55
CA PHE A 913 -19.12 -0.50 -57.79
C PHE A 913 -20.56 -0.56 -58.27
N PHE A 914 -21.51 -0.79 -57.37
CA PHE A 914 -22.91 -0.95 -57.75
C PHE A 914 -23.88 -0.32 -56.75
N SER A 915 -25.14 -0.18 -57.12
CA SER A 915 -26.24 0.20 -56.23
C SER A 915 -27.44 -0.71 -56.53
N ASN A 916 -28.23 -1.09 -55.52
CA ASN A 916 -29.48 -1.81 -55.77
C ASN A 916 -30.59 -0.82 -56.16
N LEU A 917 -31.61 -1.29 -56.88
CA LEU A 917 -32.76 -0.45 -57.26
C LEU A 917 -33.46 0.19 -56.04
N ALA A 918 -33.49 -0.54 -54.92
CA ALA A 918 -34.05 -0.08 -53.65
C ALA A 918 -33.25 1.07 -52.98
N ASP A 919 -32.01 1.28 -53.39
CA ASP A 919 -31.13 2.30 -52.82
C ASP A 919 -31.41 3.70 -53.38
N GLY A 920 -32.22 3.79 -54.45
CA GLY A 920 -32.51 5.02 -55.17
C GLY A 920 -31.40 5.42 -56.15
N ASN A 921 -31.69 6.40 -57.02
CA ASN A 921 -30.71 6.96 -57.94
C ASN A 921 -29.95 8.10 -57.24
N GLY A 922 -28.62 8.04 -57.17
CA GLY A 922 -27.82 9.11 -56.56
C GLY A 922 -26.50 8.69 -55.90
N ALA A 923 -26.06 7.44 -56.04
CA ALA A 923 -24.69 7.05 -55.70
C ALA A 923 -23.74 7.67 -56.73
N ILE A 924 -22.56 8.14 -56.29
CA ILE A 924 -21.59 8.80 -57.18
C ILE A 924 -20.25 8.08 -57.09
N PHE A 925 -19.70 7.71 -58.25
CA PHE A 925 -18.31 7.34 -58.43
C PHE A 925 -17.59 8.46 -59.18
N ASP A 926 -16.58 9.04 -58.54
CA ASP A 926 -15.79 10.15 -59.04
C ASP A 926 -14.32 9.75 -59.15
N ASN A 927 -13.87 9.42 -60.35
CA ASN A 927 -12.47 9.09 -60.63
C ASN A 927 -11.70 10.31 -61.13
N GLN A 928 -10.91 10.92 -60.25
CA GLN A 928 -9.94 11.98 -60.60
C GLN A 928 -8.49 11.47 -60.63
N GLY A 929 -8.22 10.29 -60.06
CA GLY A 929 -6.94 9.60 -60.06
C GLY A 929 -6.84 8.53 -61.16
N THR A 930 -6.27 7.37 -60.80
CA THR A 930 -6.07 6.21 -61.69
C THR A 930 -6.97 5.04 -61.29
N VAL A 931 -7.63 4.45 -62.27
CA VAL A 931 -8.21 3.09 -62.20
C VAL A 931 -7.36 2.20 -63.09
N GLU A 932 -6.70 1.20 -62.51
CA GLU A 932 -5.86 0.25 -63.20
C GLU A 932 -6.37 -1.18 -62.99
N VAL A 933 -6.68 -1.86 -64.08
CA VAL A 933 -7.11 -3.26 -64.08
C VAL A 933 -5.98 -4.10 -64.65
N ASN A 934 -5.32 -4.87 -63.79
CA ASN A 934 -4.18 -5.71 -64.11
C ASN A 934 -4.55 -7.17 -64.46
N GLY A 935 -5.84 -7.48 -64.45
CA GLY A 935 -6.42 -8.78 -64.79
C GLY A 935 -7.86 -8.89 -64.32
N GLY A 936 -8.72 -9.51 -65.12
CA GLY A 936 -10.16 -9.67 -64.83
C GLY A 936 -11.04 -8.54 -65.36
N LEU A 937 -12.20 -8.33 -64.73
CA LEU A 937 -13.20 -7.33 -65.11
C LEU A 937 -13.49 -6.39 -63.95
N PHE A 938 -13.42 -5.07 -64.20
CA PHE A 938 -13.89 -4.03 -63.29
C PHE A 938 -15.12 -3.33 -63.87
N ARG A 939 -16.16 -3.10 -63.07
CA ARG A 939 -17.39 -2.45 -63.53
C ARG A 939 -17.84 -1.31 -62.61
N VAL A 940 -18.33 -0.22 -63.21
CA VAL A 940 -19.19 0.76 -62.53
C VAL A 940 -20.60 0.52 -63.03
N THR A 941 -21.50 0.02 -62.18
CA THR A 941 -22.80 -0.50 -62.59
C THR A 941 -23.87 0.59 -62.64
N THR A 942 -24.69 0.57 -63.69
CA THR A 942 -25.91 1.39 -63.78
C THR A 942 -27.14 0.52 -64.03
N ASN A 943 -28.32 1.12 -63.85
CA ASN A 943 -29.57 0.47 -64.19
C ASN A 943 -29.64 0.27 -65.71
N VAL A 944 -29.44 -0.98 -66.14
CA VAL A 944 -29.72 -1.39 -67.51
C VAL A 944 -31.24 -1.36 -67.70
N ASN A 945 -31.73 -0.64 -68.70
CA ASN A 945 -33.17 -0.45 -68.92
C ASN A 945 -33.94 -1.79 -68.92
N GLY A 946 -34.76 -2.04 -67.89
CA GLY A 946 -35.48 -3.30 -67.66
C GLY A 946 -34.92 -4.21 -66.55
N SER A 947 -33.76 -3.88 -65.97
CA SER A 947 -33.23 -4.55 -64.77
C SER A 947 -34.08 -4.19 -63.54
N THR A 948 -34.46 -5.21 -62.77
CA THR A 948 -35.13 -5.02 -61.47
C THR A 948 -34.13 -4.97 -60.30
N GLN A 949 -32.84 -5.18 -60.58
CA GLN A 949 -31.84 -5.42 -59.54
C GLN A 949 -31.02 -4.18 -59.16
N PHE A 950 -30.55 -3.41 -60.15
CA PHE A 950 -29.56 -2.34 -59.92
C PHE A 950 -30.11 -0.92 -60.16
N ALA A 951 -29.65 0.05 -59.39
CA ALA A 951 -29.85 1.49 -59.61
C ALA A 951 -28.66 2.11 -60.35
N ASN A 952 -28.80 3.37 -60.77
CA ASN A 952 -27.71 4.11 -61.40
C ASN A 952 -26.65 4.55 -60.38
N VAL A 953 -25.44 4.01 -60.47
CA VAL A 953 -24.24 4.69 -59.97
C VAL A 953 -23.86 5.76 -60.99
N ALA A 954 -23.99 7.03 -60.62
CA ALA A 954 -23.56 8.13 -61.44
C ALA A 954 -22.03 8.15 -61.51
N LEU A 955 -21.49 8.14 -62.73
CA LEU A 955 -20.07 8.40 -62.96
C LEU A 955 -19.90 9.90 -63.17
N THR A 956 -19.16 10.59 -62.30
CA THR A 956 -18.91 12.04 -62.43
C THR A 956 -18.24 12.39 -63.76
N GLN A 957 -17.42 11.48 -64.27
CA GLN A 957 -16.71 11.62 -65.55
C GLN A 957 -17.61 11.37 -66.78
N ASN A 958 -18.93 11.31 -66.62
CA ASN A 958 -19.90 11.20 -67.71
C ASN A 958 -20.70 12.51 -67.84
N ASP A 959 -20.59 13.17 -69.00
CA ASP A 959 -21.33 14.41 -69.30
C ASP A 959 -22.78 14.18 -69.78
N GLY A 960 -23.19 12.93 -69.96
CA GLY A 960 -24.48 12.55 -70.54
C GLY A 960 -24.56 12.68 -72.06
N ALA A 961 -23.54 13.23 -72.72
CA ALA A 961 -23.44 13.37 -74.18
C ALA A 961 -22.47 12.35 -74.83
N GLY A 962 -21.95 11.41 -74.03
CA GLY A 962 -21.01 10.37 -74.49
C GLY A 962 -19.54 10.75 -74.34
N THR A 963 -19.22 11.83 -73.61
CA THR A 963 -17.84 12.22 -73.31
C THR A 963 -17.37 11.66 -71.98
N LEU A 964 -16.25 10.93 -71.99
CA LEU A 964 -15.49 10.63 -70.78
C LEU A 964 -14.67 11.87 -70.39
N THR A 965 -15.09 12.60 -69.36
CA THR A 965 -14.57 13.95 -69.10
C THR A 965 -13.29 14.02 -68.27
N GLY A 966 -12.89 12.94 -67.60
CA GLY A 966 -11.69 12.94 -66.74
C GLY A 966 -11.22 11.56 -66.27
N GLY A 967 -10.16 11.57 -65.45
CA GLY A 967 -9.56 10.39 -64.83
C GLY A 967 -8.61 9.62 -65.74
N THR A 968 -7.77 8.78 -65.15
CA THR A 968 -6.92 7.82 -65.87
C THR A 968 -7.49 6.41 -65.76
N TRP A 969 -7.63 5.73 -66.89
CA TRP A 969 -8.25 4.41 -67.02
C TRP A 969 -7.32 3.47 -67.76
N VAL A 970 -6.78 2.48 -67.06
CA VAL A 970 -5.76 1.56 -67.58
C VAL A 970 -6.29 0.14 -67.54
N ALA A 971 -6.38 -0.50 -68.69
CA ALA A 971 -6.63 -1.93 -68.80
C ALA A 971 -5.34 -2.61 -69.25
N ASN A 972 -4.73 -3.39 -68.36
CA ASN A 972 -3.44 -4.03 -68.59
C ASN A 972 -3.53 -5.54 -68.44
N SER A 973 -3.66 -6.23 -69.56
CA SER A 973 -3.76 -7.70 -69.62
C SER A 973 -2.41 -8.41 -69.57
N THR A 974 -1.31 -7.68 -69.41
CA THR A 974 0.06 -8.24 -69.44
C THR A 974 0.66 -8.45 -68.05
N VAL A 975 0.10 -7.82 -67.01
CA VAL A 975 0.66 -7.84 -65.65
C VAL A 975 0.39 -9.15 -64.93
N ASN A 976 -0.81 -9.72 -65.08
CA ASN A 976 -1.19 -10.95 -64.40
C ASN A 976 -1.23 -12.15 -65.35
N ALA A 977 -0.27 -13.06 -65.20
CA ALA A 977 -0.16 -14.26 -66.03
C ALA A 977 -1.34 -15.26 -65.88
N ASN A 978 -2.12 -15.17 -64.80
CA ASN A 978 -3.24 -16.07 -64.54
C ASN A 978 -4.54 -15.65 -65.24
N THR A 979 -4.56 -14.45 -65.82
CA THR A 979 -5.72 -13.91 -66.54
C THR A 979 -5.32 -13.51 -67.94
N THR A 980 -6.11 -13.87 -68.95
CA THR A 980 -5.81 -13.50 -70.35
C THR A 980 -6.47 -12.20 -70.78
N PHE A 981 -7.18 -11.51 -69.88
CA PHE A 981 -7.89 -10.27 -70.18
C PHE A 981 -7.86 -9.31 -68.99
N ALA A 982 -8.00 -8.02 -69.30
CA ALA A 982 -8.19 -6.94 -68.34
C ALA A 982 -9.25 -6.00 -68.92
N LYS A 983 -10.41 -5.90 -68.27
CA LYS A 983 -11.56 -5.18 -68.80
C LYS A 983 -12.06 -4.13 -67.83
N ILE A 984 -12.37 -2.95 -68.37
CA ILE A 984 -13.10 -1.89 -67.67
C ILE A 984 -14.48 -1.76 -68.33
N ASP A 985 -15.52 -1.76 -67.53
CA ASP A 985 -16.90 -1.62 -67.96
C ASP A 985 -17.53 -0.40 -67.27
N LEU A 986 -17.63 0.70 -68.01
CA LEU A 986 -18.29 1.93 -67.58
C LEU A 986 -19.74 1.91 -68.06
N ALA A 987 -20.55 1.05 -67.46
CA ALA A 987 -21.97 0.87 -67.78
C ALA A 987 -22.80 2.18 -67.84
N PRO A 988 -22.52 3.27 -67.08
CA PRO A 988 -23.20 4.56 -67.26
C PRO A 988 -23.22 5.09 -68.69
N PHE A 989 -22.29 4.68 -69.55
CA PHE A 989 -22.30 5.04 -70.96
C PHE A 989 -23.16 4.10 -71.82
N GLY A 990 -23.50 2.86 -71.39
CA GLY A 990 -24.53 1.99 -72.00
C GLY A 990 -24.40 1.63 -73.50
N VAL A 991 -25.23 0.70 -73.99
CA VAL A 991 -25.24 0.27 -75.42
C VAL A 991 -25.86 1.29 -76.39
N SER A 992 -26.63 2.26 -75.88
CA SER A 992 -27.29 3.30 -76.69
C SER A 992 -26.60 4.67 -76.64
N SER A 993 -25.70 4.90 -75.68
CA SER A 993 -25.00 6.19 -75.50
C SER A 993 -23.49 6.08 -75.75
N GLY A 994 -22.83 4.96 -75.44
CA GLY A 994 -21.41 4.68 -75.69
C GLY A 994 -20.44 5.74 -75.14
N ILE A 995 -19.14 5.47 -75.21
CA ILE A 995 -18.15 6.56 -75.14
C ILE A 995 -17.89 6.98 -76.58
N THR A 996 -18.42 8.13 -76.98
CA THR A 996 -18.20 8.72 -78.30
C THR A 996 -16.99 9.64 -78.31
N THR A 997 -16.67 10.24 -77.15
CA THR A 997 -15.54 11.17 -76.99
C THR A 997 -14.69 10.83 -75.76
N ILE A 998 -13.37 10.72 -75.91
CA ILE A 998 -12.44 10.83 -74.78
C ILE A 998 -12.14 12.32 -74.58
N GLY A 999 -12.64 12.91 -73.49
CA GLY A 999 -12.52 14.34 -73.20
C GLY A 999 -11.12 14.77 -72.79
N GLN A 1000 -10.86 16.09 -72.81
CA GLN A 1000 -9.51 16.67 -72.66
C GLN A 1000 -8.74 16.22 -71.40
N ASN A 1001 -9.43 16.00 -70.28
CA ASN A 1001 -8.79 15.61 -69.02
C ASN A 1001 -8.79 14.08 -68.79
N ALA A 1002 -9.28 13.29 -69.75
CA ALA A 1002 -9.33 11.84 -69.64
C ALA A 1002 -8.11 11.19 -70.32
N VAL A 1003 -7.63 10.12 -69.68
CA VAL A 1003 -6.57 9.25 -70.21
C VAL A 1003 -7.09 7.82 -70.24
N VAL A 1004 -7.01 7.18 -71.39
CA VAL A 1004 -7.36 5.76 -71.57
C VAL A 1004 -6.15 5.02 -72.13
N ASP A 1005 -5.81 3.88 -71.53
CA ASP A 1005 -4.63 3.09 -71.88
C ASP A 1005 -4.99 1.60 -71.94
N LEU A 1006 -4.87 0.99 -73.12
CA LEU A 1006 -5.18 -0.41 -73.36
C LEU A 1006 -3.89 -1.17 -73.68
N ILE A 1007 -3.46 -2.05 -72.78
CA ILE A 1007 -2.17 -2.74 -72.84
C ILE A 1007 -2.38 -4.26 -72.91
N GLY A 1008 -1.95 -4.86 -74.02
CA GLY A 1008 -2.09 -6.30 -74.27
C GLY A 1008 -3.36 -6.64 -75.06
N SER A 1009 -3.34 -7.78 -75.76
CA SER A 1009 -4.43 -8.19 -76.67
C SER A 1009 -5.77 -8.38 -75.95
N GLY A 1010 -5.75 -8.75 -74.67
CA GLY A 1010 -6.92 -8.93 -73.81
C GLY A 1010 -7.42 -7.68 -73.09
N ALA A 1011 -6.80 -6.51 -73.31
CA ALA A 1011 -7.23 -5.26 -72.71
C ALA A 1011 -8.48 -4.69 -73.39
N GLU A 1012 -9.45 -4.24 -72.61
CA GLU A 1012 -10.71 -3.68 -73.12
C GLU A 1012 -11.27 -2.59 -72.20
N LEU A 1013 -11.83 -1.53 -72.81
CA LEU A 1013 -12.83 -0.67 -72.18
C LEU A 1013 -14.11 -0.81 -73.01
N THR A 1014 -15.10 -1.51 -72.47
CA THR A 1014 -16.20 -2.11 -73.25
C THR A 1014 -17.05 -1.09 -74.02
N GLN A 1015 -17.17 0.16 -73.54
CA GLN A 1015 -17.96 1.21 -74.17
C GLN A 1015 -17.22 1.98 -75.29
N LEU A 1016 -15.94 1.69 -75.54
CA LEU A 1016 -15.18 2.38 -76.59
C LEU A 1016 -15.55 1.97 -78.01
N ALA A 1017 -16.36 0.93 -78.20
CA ALA A 1017 -16.76 0.52 -79.55
C ALA A 1017 -17.44 1.67 -80.32
N SER A 1018 -18.10 2.59 -79.64
CA SER A 1018 -18.76 3.77 -80.24
C SER A 1018 -17.86 5.02 -80.34
N LEU A 1019 -16.58 4.91 -80.02
CA LEU A 1019 -15.66 6.04 -79.98
C LEU A 1019 -15.46 6.63 -81.38
N THR A 1020 -15.76 7.92 -81.53
CA THR A 1020 -15.54 8.65 -82.79
C THR A 1020 -14.58 9.82 -82.61
N THR A 1021 -14.36 10.28 -81.37
CA THR A 1021 -13.59 11.48 -81.09
C THR A 1021 -12.60 11.29 -79.93
N VAL A 1022 -11.36 11.77 -80.07
CA VAL A 1022 -10.37 11.82 -78.99
C VAL A 1022 -9.90 13.25 -78.81
N ALA A 1023 -10.26 13.87 -77.68
CA ALA A 1023 -9.81 15.20 -77.25
C ALA A 1023 -8.84 15.17 -76.06
N GLY A 1024 -8.80 14.06 -75.31
CA GLY A 1024 -7.78 13.74 -74.29
C GLY A 1024 -6.72 12.79 -74.82
N LYS A 1025 -6.34 11.77 -74.04
CA LYS A 1025 -5.28 10.83 -74.41
C LYS A 1025 -5.78 9.40 -74.54
N PHE A 1026 -5.46 8.75 -75.65
CA PHE A 1026 -5.82 7.35 -75.90
C PHE A 1026 -4.64 6.53 -76.39
N TYR A 1027 -4.24 5.54 -75.61
CA TYR A 1027 -3.10 4.69 -75.88
C TYR A 1027 -3.53 3.24 -76.13
N VAL A 1028 -2.97 2.64 -77.17
CA VAL A 1028 -3.20 1.24 -77.56
C VAL A 1028 -1.84 0.57 -77.73
N SER A 1029 -1.54 -0.43 -76.91
CA SER A 1029 -0.17 -0.97 -76.80
C SER A 1029 -0.12 -2.50 -76.69
N SER A 1030 1.07 -3.06 -76.92
CA SER A 1030 1.42 -4.47 -76.68
C SER A 1030 0.51 -5.48 -77.40
N GLY A 1031 0.36 -5.33 -78.72
CA GLY A 1031 -0.45 -6.25 -79.53
C GLY A 1031 -1.97 -6.07 -79.38
N LYS A 1032 -2.42 -4.97 -78.77
CA LYS A 1032 -3.83 -4.60 -78.75
C LYS A 1032 -4.26 -4.07 -80.12
N ASN A 1033 -5.37 -4.61 -80.63
CA ASN A 1033 -6.10 -4.07 -81.77
C ASN A 1033 -7.35 -3.34 -81.29
N PHE A 1034 -7.52 -2.10 -81.73
CA PHE A 1034 -8.69 -1.26 -81.49
C PHE A 1034 -9.49 -1.10 -82.79
N ASN A 1035 -10.82 -1.15 -82.68
CA ASN A 1035 -11.76 -0.93 -83.79
C ASN A 1035 -12.92 -0.05 -83.26
N ALA A 1036 -13.12 1.10 -83.90
CA ALA A 1036 -14.23 2.01 -83.71
C ALA A 1036 -15.36 1.68 -84.71
N THR A 1037 -16.55 1.39 -84.21
CA THR A 1037 -17.71 0.95 -85.03
C THR A 1037 -18.45 2.10 -85.75
N GLY A 1038 -17.78 3.22 -86.03
CA GLY A 1038 -18.36 4.41 -86.67
C GLY A 1038 -17.58 4.87 -87.92
N SER A 1039 -18.24 5.57 -88.85
CA SER A 1039 -17.68 5.93 -90.16
C SER A 1039 -16.60 7.04 -90.16
N SER A 1040 -16.23 7.59 -89.00
CA SER A 1040 -15.13 8.57 -88.89
C SER A 1040 -14.57 8.62 -87.45
N PHE A 1041 -13.32 8.19 -87.25
CA PHE A 1041 -12.59 8.31 -85.99
C PHE A 1041 -11.65 9.52 -86.05
N THR A 1042 -11.84 10.51 -85.19
CA THR A 1042 -11.16 11.81 -85.24
C THR A 1042 -10.44 12.14 -83.94
N VAL A 1043 -9.18 12.53 -84.01
CA VAL A 1043 -8.42 13.12 -82.90
C VAL A 1043 -8.52 14.64 -83.03
N THR A 1044 -9.04 15.33 -82.03
CA THR A 1044 -9.19 16.80 -82.04
C THR A 1044 -7.84 17.47 -81.81
N SER A 1045 -7.77 18.81 -81.94
CA SER A 1045 -6.52 19.58 -81.76
C SER A 1045 -5.88 19.45 -80.37
N THR A 1046 -6.65 19.05 -79.36
CA THR A 1046 -6.12 18.83 -77.99
C THR A 1046 -5.84 17.36 -77.71
N GLY A 1047 -6.27 16.47 -78.60
CA GLY A 1047 -6.18 15.03 -78.41
C GLY A 1047 -4.81 14.45 -78.73
N THR A 1048 -4.53 13.30 -78.11
CA THR A 1048 -3.36 12.46 -78.39
C THR A 1048 -3.80 11.02 -78.59
N VAL A 1049 -3.35 10.39 -79.67
CA VAL A 1049 -3.34 8.92 -79.78
C VAL A 1049 -1.91 8.38 -79.77
N GLY A 1050 -1.71 7.19 -79.24
CA GLY A 1050 -0.36 6.64 -79.15
C GLY A 1050 -0.30 5.18 -78.75
N GLY A 1051 0.90 4.73 -78.42
CA GLY A 1051 1.18 3.31 -78.13
C GLY A 1051 1.85 2.59 -79.30
N ASN A 1052 2.00 1.28 -79.17
CA ASN A 1052 2.57 0.39 -80.19
C ASN A 1052 1.59 -0.72 -80.63
N GLY A 1053 0.30 -0.41 -80.62
CA GLY A 1053 -0.77 -1.30 -81.06
C GLY A 1053 -1.33 -0.94 -82.44
N THR A 1054 -2.52 -1.43 -82.73
CA THR A 1054 -3.19 -1.25 -84.04
C THR A 1054 -4.52 -0.52 -83.90
N PHE A 1055 -4.73 0.52 -84.69
CA PHE A 1055 -6.02 1.13 -84.98
C PHE A 1055 -6.56 0.54 -86.28
N SER A 1056 -7.72 -0.12 -86.23
CA SER A 1056 -8.25 -0.86 -87.38
C SER A 1056 -8.95 0.02 -88.41
N ASP A 1057 -9.51 1.15 -87.97
CA ASP A 1057 -10.35 2.03 -88.79
C ASP A 1057 -9.59 3.26 -89.31
N ALA A 1058 -10.20 3.97 -90.24
CA ALA A 1058 -9.63 5.19 -90.80
C ALA A 1058 -9.63 6.30 -89.74
N VAL A 1059 -8.45 6.86 -89.47
CA VAL A 1059 -8.24 7.86 -88.42
C VAL A 1059 -7.96 9.24 -89.01
N VAL A 1060 -8.62 10.29 -88.51
CA VAL A 1060 -8.35 11.69 -88.85
C VAL A 1060 -7.69 12.38 -87.67
N ILE A 1061 -6.48 12.91 -87.83
CA ILE A 1061 -5.71 13.59 -86.77
C ILE A 1061 -5.75 15.09 -86.99
N ASN A 1062 -6.26 15.83 -86.02
CA ASN A 1062 -6.07 17.27 -85.86
C ASN A 1062 -5.15 17.62 -84.68
N GLY A 1063 -4.91 16.67 -83.78
CA GLY A 1063 -4.09 16.82 -82.58
C GLY A 1063 -2.71 16.19 -82.73
N SER A 1064 -2.36 15.29 -81.80
CA SER A 1064 -1.05 14.68 -81.72
C SER A 1064 -1.07 13.15 -81.84
N VAL A 1065 0.00 12.59 -82.40
CA VAL A 1065 0.29 11.15 -82.40
C VAL A 1065 1.65 10.91 -81.74
N THR A 1066 1.70 9.96 -80.82
CA THR A 1066 2.91 9.57 -80.08
C THR A 1066 3.05 8.05 -80.14
N PRO A 1067 3.68 7.48 -81.19
CA PRO A 1067 3.95 6.05 -81.27
C PRO A 1067 4.84 5.58 -80.11
N GLY A 1068 4.86 4.27 -79.90
CA GLY A 1068 5.70 3.65 -78.89
C GLY A 1068 5.01 3.36 -77.55
N SER A 1069 5.51 2.34 -76.84
CA SER A 1069 4.88 1.84 -75.61
C SER A 1069 5.07 2.79 -74.41
N GLY A 1070 4.46 2.48 -73.26
CA GLY A 1070 4.56 3.32 -72.06
C GLY A 1070 4.04 4.75 -72.28
N ARG A 1071 2.95 4.91 -73.05
CA ARG A 1071 2.35 6.20 -73.42
C ARG A 1071 3.27 7.09 -74.28
N GLY A 1072 4.03 6.48 -75.19
CA GLY A 1072 4.96 7.18 -76.07
C GLY A 1072 6.28 7.58 -75.40
N THR A 1073 6.66 6.90 -74.30
CA THR A 1073 7.95 7.12 -73.62
C THR A 1073 9.00 6.06 -73.98
N GLN A 1074 8.58 4.98 -74.62
CA GLN A 1074 9.43 3.90 -75.11
C GLN A 1074 9.19 3.74 -76.60
N THR A 1075 10.19 3.29 -77.34
CA THR A 1075 10.08 3.10 -78.79
C THR A 1075 9.01 2.06 -79.18
N GLY A 1076 8.44 2.20 -80.37
CA GLY A 1076 7.67 1.12 -81.00
C GLY A 1076 6.83 1.53 -82.20
N LYS A 1077 6.35 0.53 -82.93
CA LYS A 1077 5.54 0.70 -84.14
C LYS A 1077 4.05 0.85 -83.81
N LEU A 1078 3.43 1.92 -84.29
CA LEU A 1078 1.97 2.14 -84.22
C LEU A 1078 1.33 1.90 -85.59
N THR A 1079 0.31 1.03 -85.64
CA THR A 1079 -0.31 0.60 -86.91
C THR A 1079 -1.70 1.20 -87.12
N PHE A 1080 -2.02 1.63 -88.34
CA PHE A 1080 -3.33 2.15 -88.80
C PHE A 1080 -3.81 1.37 -90.02
N ASN A 1081 -4.68 0.39 -89.81
CA ASN A 1081 -4.99 -0.63 -90.81
C ASN A 1081 -5.84 -0.13 -92.00
N ALA A 1082 -6.81 0.74 -91.76
CA ALA A 1082 -7.68 1.29 -92.81
C ALA A 1082 -7.24 2.68 -93.32
N GLY A 1083 -6.10 3.18 -92.84
CA GLY A 1083 -5.51 4.46 -93.24
C GLY A 1083 -5.59 5.55 -92.18
N ILE A 1084 -4.86 6.64 -92.41
CA ILE A 1084 -4.77 7.77 -91.48
C ILE A 1084 -4.62 9.07 -92.25
N THR A 1085 -5.29 10.13 -91.79
CA THR A 1085 -5.25 11.47 -92.36
C THR A 1085 -4.78 12.48 -91.33
N PHE A 1086 -3.66 13.14 -91.58
CA PHE A 1086 -3.14 14.23 -90.77
C PHE A 1086 -3.56 15.57 -91.38
N ASN A 1087 -4.39 16.32 -90.68
CA ASN A 1087 -4.82 17.66 -91.10
C ASN A 1087 -3.79 18.74 -90.74
N ALA A 1088 -3.91 19.91 -91.35
CA ALA A 1088 -3.08 21.07 -91.01
C ALA A 1088 -3.20 21.39 -89.50
N GLY A 1089 -2.06 21.62 -88.83
CA GLY A 1089 -1.96 21.85 -87.39
C GLY A 1089 -1.84 20.57 -86.54
N SER A 1090 -1.95 19.38 -87.12
CA SER A 1090 -1.66 18.13 -86.40
C SER A 1090 -0.15 17.90 -86.23
N SER A 1091 0.22 17.08 -85.25
CA SER A 1091 1.60 16.76 -84.92
C SER A 1091 1.82 15.26 -84.71
N ILE A 1092 3.04 14.81 -85.00
CA ILE A 1092 3.54 13.47 -84.69
C ILE A 1092 4.85 13.65 -83.97
N THR A 1093 5.07 12.95 -82.87
CA THR A 1093 6.36 12.91 -82.18
C THR A 1093 6.94 11.51 -82.30
N MET A 1094 8.14 11.39 -82.87
CA MET A 1094 8.83 10.11 -83.08
C MET A 1094 10.18 10.08 -82.37
N GLN A 1095 10.43 9.05 -81.59
CA GLN A 1095 11.68 8.81 -80.88
C GLN A 1095 12.64 7.95 -81.71
N LEU A 1096 13.86 8.44 -81.91
CA LEU A 1096 14.92 7.67 -82.56
C LEU A 1096 15.93 7.17 -81.52
N ALA A 1097 15.94 5.86 -81.26
CA ALA A 1097 16.91 5.21 -80.39
C ALA A 1097 18.04 4.50 -81.18
N SER A 1098 17.75 4.01 -82.38
CA SER A 1098 18.69 3.36 -83.29
C SER A 1098 18.20 3.45 -84.75
N PRO A 1099 19.10 3.49 -85.76
CA PRO A 1099 18.71 3.57 -87.17
C PRO A 1099 18.14 2.24 -87.69
N THR A 1100 17.30 2.29 -88.73
CA THR A 1100 16.86 1.08 -89.47
C THR A 1100 18.05 0.35 -90.07
N GLY A 1101 19.02 1.13 -90.55
CA GLY A 1101 20.30 0.60 -91.00
C GLY A 1101 21.30 1.70 -91.31
N THR A 1102 22.47 1.29 -91.80
CA THR A 1102 23.54 2.20 -92.21
C THR A 1102 24.08 1.77 -93.56
N VAL A 1103 24.19 2.73 -94.48
CA VAL A 1103 24.78 2.53 -95.80
C VAL A 1103 26.26 2.10 -95.66
N PRO A 1104 26.73 1.09 -96.40
CA PRO A 1104 28.12 0.67 -96.38
C PRO A 1104 29.08 1.83 -96.65
N GLN A 1105 30.06 2.03 -95.76
CA GLN A 1105 31.07 3.09 -95.88
C GLN A 1105 32.35 2.62 -96.60
N ASP A 1106 32.28 1.51 -97.34
CA ASP A 1106 33.40 0.90 -98.07
C ASP A 1106 33.64 1.49 -99.47
N GLY A 1107 32.87 2.52 -99.84
CA GLY A 1107 32.93 3.19 -101.13
C GLY A 1107 32.10 2.51 -102.24
N SER A 1108 31.41 1.40 -101.95
CA SER A 1108 30.47 0.76 -102.88
C SER A 1108 29.23 1.61 -103.16
N VAL A 1109 28.90 2.52 -102.24
CA VAL A 1109 27.83 3.51 -102.37
C VAL A 1109 28.46 4.91 -102.33
N THR A 1110 28.27 5.66 -103.41
CA THR A 1110 28.73 7.04 -103.61
C THR A 1110 27.65 8.04 -103.21
N LEU A 1111 28.03 9.28 -102.87
CA LEU A 1111 27.08 10.36 -102.53
C LEU A 1111 25.95 10.54 -103.57
N SER A 1112 26.23 10.32 -104.85
CA SER A 1112 25.26 10.46 -105.94
C SER A 1112 24.27 9.30 -106.07
N ASN A 1113 24.53 8.13 -105.45
CA ASN A 1113 23.66 6.96 -105.56
C ASN A 1113 23.17 6.42 -104.21
N ILE A 1114 23.36 7.15 -103.10
CA ILE A 1114 22.82 6.77 -101.77
C ILE A 1114 21.30 6.57 -101.83
N SER A 1115 20.57 7.52 -102.41
CA SER A 1115 19.12 7.42 -102.52
C SER A 1115 18.69 6.20 -103.34
N SER A 1116 19.39 5.91 -104.43
CA SER A 1116 19.15 4.72 -105.26
C SER A 1116 19.50 3.41 -104.55
N TYR A 1117 20.56 3.41 -103.73
CA TYR A 1117 20.95 2.25 -102.92
C TYR A 1117 19.90 1.94 -101.86
N ILE A 1118 19.52 2.93 -101.05
CA ILE A 1118 18.50 2.78 -100.00
C ILE A 1118 17.16 2.36 -100.63
N ASN A 1119 16.76 2.98 -101.75
CA ASN A 1119 15.54 2.61 -102.47
C ASN A 1119 15.53 1.17 -103.03
N GLY A 1120 16.72 0.57 -103.23
CA GLY A 1120 16.87 -0.82 -103.66
C GLY A 1120 16.95 -1.83 -102.52
N LEU A 1121 16.97 -1.38 -101.25
CA LEU A 1121 16.93 -2.26 -100.10
C LEU A 1121 15.52 -2.85 -99.92
N ALA A 1122 15.45 -4.02 -99.29
CA ALA A 1122 14.18 -4.55 -98.83
C ALA A 1122 13.60 -3.63 -97.76
N ASP A 1123 12.27 -3.50 -97.72
CA ASP A 1123 11.60 -2.84 -96.60
C ASP A 1123 11.94 -3.57 -95.30
N LEU A 1124 12.34 -2.79 -94.30
CA LEU A 1124 12.72 -3.29 -92.99
C LEU A 1124 11.99 -2.46 -91.94
N ASP A 1125 10.75 -2.85 -91.66
CA ASP A 1125 9.97 -2.25 -90.60
C ASP A 1125 10.73 -2.29 -89.27
N PRO A 1126 10.84 -1.17 -88.55
CA PRO A 1126 11.45 -1.17 -87.23
C PRO A 1126 10.57 -1.94 -86.24
N THR A 1127 11.21 -2.77 -85.43
CA THR A 1127 10.56 -3.59 -84.41
C THR A 1127 10.71 -2.95 -83.02
N THR A 1128 11.90 -2.41 -82.72
CA THR A 1128 12.25 -1.77 -81.43
C THR A 1128 13.23 -0.59 -81.57
N GLU A 1129 13.78 -0.38 -82.77
CA GLU A 1129 14.88 0.52 -83.05
C GLU A 1129 14.49 1.99 -82.88
N HIS A 1130 13.29 2.37 -83.31
CA HIS A 1130 12.72 3.70 -83.21
C HIS A 1130 11.20 3.63 -83.34
N ASP A 1131 10.55 4.76 -83.12
CA ASP A 1131 9.12 4.93 -83.40
C ASP A 1131 8.85 4.90 -84.90
N ALA A 1132 7.79 4.21 -85.28
CA ALA A 1132 7.30 4.20 -86.66
C ALA A 1132 5.78 4.16 -86.72
N ILE A 1133 5.25 4.59 -87.86
CA ILE A 1133 3.84 4.52 -88.21
C ILE A 1133 3.67 3.58 -89.40
N ASP A 1134 2.85 2.55 -89.23
CA ASP A 1134 2.50 1.62 -90.31
C ASP A 1134 1.06 1.89 -90.73
N ALA A 1135 0.86 2.39 -91.95
CA ALA A 1135 -0.44 2.78 -92.49
C ALA A 1135 -0.84 1.86 -93.66
N ASN A 1136 -1.32 0.65 -93.36
CA ASN A 1136 -1.78 -0.33 -94.37
C ASN A 1136 -2.89 0.20 -95.31
N GLY A 1137 -3.59 1.27 -94.95
CA GLY A 1137 -4.53 1.97 -95.84
C GLY A 1137 -3.91 3.16 -96.57
N THR A 1138 -4.72 4.18 -96.88
CA THR A 1138 -4.20 5.45 -97.41
C THR A 1138 -3.64 6.30 -96.27
N LEU A 1139 -2.36 6.65 -96.35
CA LEU A 1139 -1.73 7.71 -95.56
C LEU A 1139 -2.00 9.06 -96.24
N THR A 1140 -2.67 9.97 -95.57
CA THR A 1140 -2.86 11.35 -96.04
C THR A 1140 -2.11 12.30 -95.14
N LEU A 1141 -1.12 13.00 -95.68
CA LEU A 1141 -0.37 14.04 -94.97
C LEU A 1141 -0.73 15.38 -95.62
N ASN A 1142 -1.51 16.23 -94.95
CA ASN A 1142 -1.87 17.54 -95.51
C ASN A 1142 -0.80 18.60 -95.20
N PRO A 1143 -0.55 19.57 -96.12
CA PRO A 1143 0.35 20.67 -95.86
C PRO A 1143 -0.01 21.42 -94.55
N GLY A 1144 1.01 21.71 -93.72
CA GLY A 1144 0.85 22.42 -92.45
C GLY A 1144 0.71 21.55 -91.21
N MET A 1145 0.88 20.22 -91.31
CA MET A 1145 1.13 19.34 -90.15
C MET A 1145 2.63 19.31 -89.77
N THR A 1146 2.99 18.75 -88.60
CA THR A 1146 4.41 18.62 -88.15
C THR A 1146 4.79 17.21 -87.73
N ILE A 1147 5.85 16.64 -88.31
CA ILE A 1147 6.52 15.42 -87.87
C ILE A 1147 7.75 15.86 -87.07
N SER A 1148 7.65 15.86 -85.75
CA SER A 1148 8.76 16.15 -84.86
C SER A 1148 9.50 14.86 -84.54
N VAL A 1149 10.77 14.81 -84.91
CA VAL A 1149 11.65 13.68 -84.66
C VAL A 1149 12.58 14.07 -83.51
N VAL A 1150 12.70 13.19 -82.52
CA VAL A 1150 13.43 13.46 -81.28
C VAL A 1150 14.47 12.36 -81.08
N SER A 1151 15.72 12.73 -80.82
CA SER A 1151 16.77 11.76 -80.47
C SER A 1151 16.61 11.31 -79.01
N THR A 1152 16.56 10.00 -78.79
CA THR A 1152 16.58 9.39 -77.44
C THR A 1152 17.97 8.88 -77.09
N GLY A 1153 18.97 9.78 -77.21
CA GLY A 1153 20.34 9.52 -76.78
C GLY A 1153 21.28 8.99 -77.88
N MET A 1154 20.86 9.02 -79.15
CA MET A 1154 21.70 8.62 -80.28
C MET A 1154 22.40 9.80 -80.95
N THR A 1155 23.59 9.55 -81.50
CA THR A 1155 24.32 10.49 -82.37
C THR A 1155 24.11 10.13 -83.82
N PHE A 1156 23.66 11.09 -84.63
CA PHE A 1156 23.41 10.89 -86.05
C PHE A 1156 24.70 10.96 -86.86
N THR A 1157 24.96 9.92 -87.66
CA THR A 1157 26.16 9.83 -88.52
C THR A 1157 25.80 9.62 -89.97
N TYR A 1158 26.69 10.04 -90.86
CA TYR A 1158 26.59 9.77 -92.30
C TYR A 1158 26.20 8.32 -92.62
N GLY A 1159 25.22 8.17 -93.52
CA GLY A 1159 24.76 6.89 -94.05
C GLY A 1159 23.69 6.21 -93.21
N GLN A 1160 23.35 6.73 -92.02
CA GLN A 1160 22.22 6.21 -91.25
C GLN A 1160 20.90 6.57 -91.93
N TYR A 1161 19.99 5.60 -92.02
CA TYR A 1161 18.64 5.80 -92.53
C TYR A 1161 17.60 5.27 -91.53
N PHE A 1162 16.45 5.92 -91.50
CA PHE A 1162 15.34 5.67 -90.58
C PHE A 1162 14.06 5.52 -91.39
N ASP A 1163 13.39 4.42 -91.17
CA ASP A 1163 12.14 4.05 -91.80
C ASP A 1163 11.00 4.41 -90.85
N LEU A 1164 10.47 5.61 -91.05
CA LEU A 1164 9.56 6.24 -90.10
C LEU A 1164 8.09 5.89 -90.40
N PHE A 1165 7.79 5.59 -91.65
CA PHE A 1165 6.43 5.42 -92.14
C PHE A 1165 6.37 4.35 -93.22
N ASP A 1166 5.45 3.41 -93.08
CA ASP A 1166 5.07 2.51 -94.15
C ASP A 1166 3.63 2.81 -94.59
N TRP A 1167 3.32 2.68 -95.88
CA TRP A 1167 1.97 2.87 -96.41
C TRP A 1167 1.68 2.13 -97.71
N THR A 1168 0.40 1.84 -97.94
CA THR A 1168 -0.08 1.33 -99.23
C THR A 1168 -0.25 2.44 -100.28
N ALA A 1169 -0.74 3.62 -99.87
CA ALA A 1169 -0.90 4.78 -100.74
C ALA A 1169 -0.70 6.09 -99.97
N LEU A 1170 0.01 7.05 -100.56
CA LEU A 1170 0.23 8.39 -100.00
C LEU A 1170 -0.59 9.46 -100.76
N VAL A 1171 -1.28 10.34 -100.03
CA VAL A 1171 -2.09 11.46 -100.56
C VAL A 1171 -1.82 12.74 -99.75
N GLY A 1172 -2.08 13.92 -100.34
CA GLY A 1172 -1.93 15.22 -99.68
C GLY A 1172 -0.68 15.96 -100.14
N ILE A 1173 0.46 15.69 -99.50
CA ILE A 1173 1.77 16.16 -99.98
C ILE A 1173 2.14 15.43 -101.28
N THR A 1174 2.64 16.18 -102.26
CA THR A 1174 3.03 15.62 -103.58
C THR A 1174 4.39 16.13 -104.06
N THR A 1175 4.97 17.11 -103.35
CA THR A 1175 6.23 17.75 -103.72
C THR A 1175 7.24 17.71 -102.59
N GLN A 1176 8.53 17.74 -102.94
CA GLN A 1176 9.62 17.76 -101.95
C GLN A 1176 9.53 18.96 -101.00
N ALA A 1177 9.12 20.13 -101.50
CA ALA A 1177 9.01 21.35 -100.70
C ALA A 1177 7.95 21.21 -99.59
N GLU A 1178 6.89 20.43 -99.83
CA GLU A 1178 5.88 20.13 -98.82
C GLU A 1178 6.39 19.15 -97.77
N VAL A 1179 7.20 18.16 -98.16
CA VAL A 1179 7.88 17.23 -97.23
C VAL A 1179 8.79 17.99 -96.29
N ASP A 1180 9.65 18.84 -96.82
CA ASP A 1180 10.62 19.59 -96.03
C ASP A 1180 9.93 20.57 -95.06
N ALA A 1181 8.72 21.04 -95.40
CA ALA A 1181 7.94 21.96 -94.59
C ALA A 1181 7.20 21.28 -93.42
N ILE A 1182 6.96 19.96 -93.48
CA ILE A 1182 6.29 19.23 -92.39
C ILE A 1182 7.26 18.61 -91.39
N PHE A 1183 8.55 18.51 -91.70
CA PHE A 1183 9.53 17.89 -90.82
C PHE A 1183 10.18 18.88 -89.85
N ASP A 1184 10.17 18.52 -88.57
CA ASP A 1184 10.97 19.12 -87.51
C ASP A 1184 12.00 18.09 -87.04
N LEU A 1185 13.19 18.14 -87.65
CA LEU A 1185 14.24 17.14 -87.46
C LEU A 1185 15.30 17.64 -86.46
N PRO A 1186 15.91 16.74 -85.66
CA PRO A 1186 16.98 17.11 -84.76
C PRO A 1186 18.13 17.78 -85.50
N THR A 1187 18.75 18.77 -84.85
CA THR A 1187 19.98 19.37 -85.38
C THR A 1187 21.08 18.32 -85.45
N LEU A 1188 21.71 18.19 -86.63
CA LEU A 1188 22.84 17.29 -86.86
C LEU A 1188 24.16 17.95 -86.47
N ALA A 1189 25.20 17.12 -86.25
CA ALA A 1189 26.57 17.61 -86.09
C ALA A 1189 27.07 18.27 -87.39
N GLU A 1190 27.97 19.25 -87.26
CA GLU A 1190 28.51 20.00 -88.40
C GLU A 1190 28.96 19.09 -89.55
N GLY A 1191 28.57 19.44 -90.77
CA GLY A 1191 28.93 18.69 -91.97
C GLY A 1191 27.95 17.58 -92.36
N HIS A 1192 26.80 17.46 -91.69
CA HIS A 1192 25.73 16.54 -92.06
C HIS A 1192 24.41 17.28 -92.29
N GLU A 1193 23.63 16.80 -93.24
CA GLU A 1193 22.28 17.26 -93.51
C GLU A 1193 21.32 16.07 -93.57
N TRP A 1194 20.07 16.31 -93.19
CA TRP A 1194 18.99 15.35 -93.40
C TRP A 1194 18.57 15.38 -94.87
N LYS A 1195 18.39 14.19 -95.46
CA LYS A 1195 17.71 13.99 -96.72
C LYS A 1195 16.39 13.30 -96.48
N THR A 1196 15.37 13.87 -97.12
CA THR A 1196 13.96 13.50 -97.06
C THR A 1196 13.43 13.15 -98.46
N ASP A 1197 14.31 13.03 -99.46
CA ASP A 1197 13.95 12.79 -100.87
C ASP A 1197 13.39 11.39 -101.13
N LEU A 1198 13.65 10.44 -100.21
CA LEU A 1198 13.04 9.12 -100.21
C LEU A 1198 11.73 9.05 -99.44
N PHE A 1199 11.35 10.12 -98.73
CA PHE A 1199 10.15 10.10 -97.90
C PHE A 1199 8.92 9.82 -98.75
N LEU A 1200 8.63 10.61 -99.80
CA LEU A 1200 7.41 10.42 -100.63
C LEU A 1200 7.28 9.02 -101.26
N THR A 1201 8.36 8.28 -101.38
CA THR A 1201 8.37 6.94 -102.00
C THR A 1201 8.42 5.80 -101.00
N LYS A 1202 8.99 6.02 -99.81
CA LYS A 1202 9.43 4.96 -98.88
C LYS A 1202 9.26 5.31 -97.40
N GLY A 1203 8.84 6.52 -97.04
CA GLY A 1203 8.79 6.98 -95.65
C GLY A 1203 10.15 7.12 -94.96
N ILE A 1204 11.24 7.01 -95.72
CA ILE A 1204 12.61 7.01 -95.19
C ILE A 1204 13.20 8.42 -95.16
N VAL A 1205 13.87 8.74 -94.05
CA VAL A 1205 14.80 9.87 -93.93
C VAL A 1205 16.21 9.35 -93.64
N TYR A 1206 17.24 10.05 -94.12
CA TYR A 1206 18.62 9.60 -93.95
C TYR A 1206 19.60 10.75 -93.87
N VAL A 1207 20.79 10.46 -93.33
CA VAL A 1207 21.83 11.45 -93.06
C VAL A 1207 22.87 11.41 -94.18
N VAL A 1208 23.09 12.54 -94.86
CA VAL A 1208 24.19 12.71 -95.83
C VAL A 1208 25.13 13.84 -95.39
N PRO A 1209 26.32 13.97 -95.98
CA PRO A 1209 27.21 15.09 -95.71
C PRO A 1209 26.69 16.37 -96.38
N GLU A 1210 26.81 17.52 -95.71
CA GLU A 1210 26.51 18.82 -96.32
C GLU A 1210 27.31 19.00 -97.62
N PRO A 1211 26.72 19.56 -98.70
CA PRO A 1211 27.48 19.99 -99.86
C PRO A 1211 28.57 20.95 -99.39
N SER A 1212 29.85 20.63 -99.63
CA SER A 1212 30.94 21.42 -99.05
C SER A 1212 30.72 22.90 -99.34
N ARG A 1213 30.63 23.72 -98.29
CA ARG A 1213 30.42 25.17 -98.42
C ARG A 1213 31.49 25.82 -99.30
N ALA A 1214 32.68 25.19 -99.36
CA ALA A 1214 33.76 25.50 -100.27
C ALA A 1214 33.37 25.36 -101.76
N VAL A 1215 32.64 24.32 -102.17
CA VAL A 1215 32.21 24.10 -103.57
C VAL A 1215 31.09 25.05 -103.98
N LEU A 1216 30.14 25.36 -103.09
CA LEU A 1216 29.09 26.38 -103.36
C LEU A 1216 29.67 27.80 -103.40
N LEU A 1217 30.64 28.12 -102.53
CA LEU A 1217 31.37 29.39 -102.58
C LEU A 1217 32.22 29.48 -103.85
N LEU A 1218 32.93 28.42 -104.24
CA LEU A 1218 33.73 28.38 -105.46
C LEU A 1218 32.86 28.50 -106.73
N GLY A 1219 31.70 27.82 -106.76
CA GLY A 1219 30.72 27.90 -107.85
C GLY A 1219 30.01 29.27 -107.94
N GLY A 1220 29.65 29.86 -106.79
CA GLY A 1220 29.12 31.22 -106.70
C GLY A 1220 30.16 32.27 -107.12
N MET A 1221 31.43 32.08 -106.75
CA MET A 1221 32.54 32.90 -107.24
C MET A 1221 32.77 32.69 -108.74
N MET A 1222 32.65 31.48 -109.29
CA MET A 1222 32.72 31.24 -110.74
C MET A 1222 31.57 31.91 -111.52
N MET A 1223 30.33 31.92 -111.00
CA MET A 1223 29.21 32.63 -111.63
C MET A 1223 29.36 34.17 -111.55
N LEU A 1224 29.94 34.70 -110.47
CA LEU A 1224 30.30 36.13 -110.37
C LEU A 1224 31.39 36.53 -111.37
N VAL A 1225 32.34 35.64 -111.68
CA VAL A 1225 33.38 35.88 -112.71
C VAL A 1225 32.79 35.81 -114.14
N MET A 1226 31.68 35.08 -114.36
CA MET A 1226 30.98 35.05 -115.65
C MET A 1226 30.05 36.25 -115.91
N ARG A 1227 29.75 37.10 -114.91
CA ARG A 1227 28.91 38.32 -115.06
C ARG A 1227 29.71 39.57 -115.53
N ARG A 1228 30.72 39.42 -116.39
CA ARG A 1228 31.42 40.57 -117.00
C ARG A 1228 31.71 40.40 -118.49
N ARG A 1229 31.06 41.26 -119.29
CA ARG A 1229 31.23 41.64 -120.71
C ARG A 1229 30.36 40.90 -121.75
N ARG A 1230 29.34 41.64 -122.23
CA ARG A 1230 29.25 42.35 -123.54
C ARG A 1230 28.08 43.34 -123.39
N LYS A 1231 28.27 44.68 -123.37
CA LYS A 1231 28.34 45.61 -124.52
C LYS A 1231 27.58 45.14 -125.74
#